data_AF-A0A1F9M5P2-F1
#
_entry.id   AF-A0A1F9M5P2-F1
#
_cell.length_a   1.000
_cell.length_b   1.000
_cell.length_c   1.000
_cell.angle_alpha   90.00
_cell.angle_beta   90.00
_cell.angle_gamma   90.00
#
_symmetry.space_group_name_H-M   'P 1'
#
loop_
_entity.id
_entity.type
_entity.pdbx_description
1 polymer ?
#
loop_
_entity_poly.entity_id
_entity_poly.type
_entity_poly.pdbx_seq_one_letter_code
_entity_poly.pdbx_strand_id
1 'polypeptide(L)'
;MRFWQQTNRSVIGLWALVIFSLVPAVFTSSTEAASKFVAKGCLDCHQKFSSAYLGKKSLHSMVKEGKCTECHLRHGRVPQKLLKDTGNKLCIRCHSKASIGMDKKNVHTALKDGKCISCHNPHGSDAPHLLKSADTAQLCFTCHDKAVFTQKVQHAPLAQEGCGSCHLAHGSDQKNLLIKDEPQLCLTCHESGKASFKKAHGGYPVEQAICSGCHLSHSSPAKGLLLGGLHSALQEGSCDACHNPASEGKPFATGSSGGKLCYQCHDEKAMKGGGTQEHAPFAAGECLSCHDPHTARNAKLLTAKGNKVCFTCHDEKAQKVSVPHKAMTEKEGCLSCHKPHAASQKKLLVKSQSELCFSCHAATALKQKVAKVHPPFADNMCGTCHAPHGSNMPGMLTMRMDSLCYSCHADAETRFAKTFVHQPVATSLCGACHDAHGTALSALLKAPPAELCRKCHDNLMGVKNAKSNHPPFVKNDCMVCHNPHASSHKGMTQKPQQELCGGCHAKVDKALQEGRSKHAPLVNGECSKCHSPHYAKQEKLLLVTGTEMCLACHKKMGAKLKGEKIHFPATESCGGCHQPHASKEVSLLSQPVNQLCAQCHELTDANFGKNHLGIDPKIMTCQKCHDPHSSKDPKFFRQTVHAPFAGRSCNECHTVAK
;
A
#
# COMPACT_ATOMS: atom_id res chain seq x y z
N MET A 1 -8.28 -8.95 33.75
CA MET A 1 -8.59 -9.30 35.16
C MET A 1 -8.95 -10.77 35.25
N ARG A 2 -8.06 -11.61 35.75
CA ARG A 2 -8.29 -12.56 36.86
C ARG A 2 -7.01 -13.37 37.09
N PHE A 3 -6.65 -13.38 38.35
CA PHE A 3 -5.41 -13.84 38.98
C PHE A 3 -5.59 -15.28 39.53
N TRP A 4 -4.48 -15.81 40.06
CA TRP A 4 -4.27 -16.96 40.98
C TRP A 4 -4.05 -18.34 40.34
N GLN A 5 -2.80 -18.84 40.21
CA GLN A 5 -1.82 -19.40 41.22
C GLN A 5 -2.31 -20.69 41.88
N GLN A 6 -1.66 -21.84 41.60
CA GLN A 6 -0.61 -22.52 42.43
C GLN A 6 -1.18 -22.98 43.81
N THR A 7 -0.95 -24.16 44.38
CA THR A 7 0.01 -25.27 44.20
C THR A 7 -0.32 -26.35 45.25
N ASN A 8 0.06 -27.60 44.95
CA ASN A 8 0.63 -28.64 45.81
C ASN A 8 -0.11 -29.32 46.99
N ARG A 9 0.00 -30.66 46.87
CA ARG A 9 0.49 -31.67 47.84
C ARG A 9 -0.52 -32.46 48.69
N SER A 10 -0.57 -33.74 48.31
CA SER A 10 -1.10 -34.92 48.99
C SER A 10 -0.28 -35.33 50.23
N VAL A 11 -0.94 -35.85 51.27
CA VAL A 11 -0.38 -36.66 52.38
C VAL A 11 -1.49 -37.49 53.07
N ILE A 12 -1.35 -38.84 53.04
CA ILE A 12 -1.61 -39.89 54.10
C ILE A 12 -3.06 -40.07 54.61
N GLY A 13 -3.62 -41.23 54.98
CA GLY A 13 -3.22 -42.64 55.20
C GLY A 13 -4.46 -43.44 55.69
N LEU A 14 -4.62 -44.73 55.34
CA LEU A 14 -4.32 -45.96 56.13
C LEU A 14 -5.41 -46.40 57.15
N TRP A 15 -5.56 -47.73 57.28
CA TRP A 15 -6.33 -48.58 58.25
C TRP A 15 -7.79 -48.92 57.88
N ALA A 16 -8.36 -50.12 58.13
CA ALA A 16 -7.90 -51.50 58.39
C ALA A 16 -9.13 -52.45 58.42
N LEU A 17 -8.92 -53.70 58.00
CA LEU A 17 -9.51 -55.00 58.42
C LEU A 17 -10.98 -55.17 58.88
N VAL A 18 -11.72 -55.93 58.05
CA VAL A 18 -12.46 -57.20 58.31
C VAL A 18 -13.36 -57.34 59.55
N ILE A 19 -14.65 -57.67 59.35
CA ILE A 19 -15.41 -58.74 60.04
C ILE A 19 -16.64 -59.17 59.20
N PHE A 20 -16.90 -60.47 59.24
CA PHE A 20 -17.88 -61.28 58.50
C PHE A 20 -19.25 -61.31 59.23
N SER A 21 -20.39 -61.36 58.50
CA SER A 21 -21.55 -62.28 58.71
C SER A 21 -22.95 -61.73 58.29
N LEU A 22 -23.68 -62.56 57.51
CA LEU A 22 -25.16 -62.79 57.46
C LEU A 22 -26.14 -61.80 56.74
N VAL A 23 -26.38 -62.05 55.43
CA VAL A 23 -27.64 -62.25 54.62
C VAL A 23 -29.01 -61.77 55.20
N PRO A 24 -30.07 -61.41 54.42
CA PRO A 24 -30.24 -60.81 53.06
C PRO A 24 -31.23 -59.60 52.99
N ALA A 25 -31.28 -58.85 51.88
CA ALA A 25 -32.52 -58.42 51.16
C ALA A 25 -32.27 -57.32 50.10
N VAL A 26 -32.58 -57.68 48.85
CA VAL A 26 -33.19 -56.90 47.75
C VAL A 26 -32.91 -55.39 47.66
N PHE A 27 -32.11 -54.98 46.67
CA PHE A 27 -32.34 -53.74 45.90
C PHE A 27 -31.98 -53.95 44.43
N THR A 28 -32.95 -53.64 43.57
CA THR A 28 -32.89 -53.66 42.11
C THR A 28 -31.86 -52.68 41.56
N SER A 29 -30.86 -53.17 40.83
CA SER A 29 -29.96 -52.33 40.02
C SER A 29 -30.48 -52.21 38.59
N SER A 30 -31.10 -51.07 38.29
CA SER A 30 -31.34 -50.60 36.92
C SER A 30 -30.00 -50.30 36.24
N THR A 31 -29.56 -51.17 35.33
CA THR A 31 -28.45 -50.87 34.42
C THR A 31 -28.94 -49.92 33.33
N GLU A 32 -28.58 -48.64 33.42
CA GLU A 32 -28.72 -47.70 32.30
C GLU A 32 -27.82 -48.16 31.14
N ALA A 33 -28.46 -48.51 30.02
CA ALA A 33 -27.76 -48.79 28.78
C ALA A 33 -27.13 -47.50 28.23
N ALA A 34 -25.80 -47.49 28.10
CA ALA A 34 -25.06 -46.41 27.47
C ALA A 34 -25.58 -46.17 26.03
N SER A 35 -26.07 -44.96 25.77
CA SER A 35 -26.56 -44.55 24.46
C SER A 35 -25.41 -44.48 23.44
N LYS A 36 -25.44 -45.35 22.42
CA LYS A 36 -24.53 -45.27 21.28
C LYS A 36 -24.98 -44.14 20.35
N PHE A 37 -24.09 -43.18 20.06
CA PHE A 37 -24.33 -42.16 19.03
C PHE A 37 -24.45 -42.84 17.64
N VAL A 38 -25.68 -43.00 17.15
CA VAL A 38 -25.93 -43.41 15.76
C VAL A 38 -25.81 -42.17 14.87
N ALA A 39 -24.90 -42.21 13.90
CA ALA A 39 -24.70 -41.10 12.97
C ALA A 39 -25.92 -40.97 12.04
N LYS A 40 -26.60 -39.82 12.07
CA LYS A 40 -27.68 -39.49 11.13
C LYS A 40 -27.17 -39.45 9.68
N GLY A 41 -28.03 -39.81 8.74
CA GLY A 41 -27.81 -39.67 7.31
C GLY A 41 -27.79 -38.20 6.89
N CYS A 42 -27.20 -37.90 5.72
CA CYS A 42 -27.07 -36.51 5.26
C CYS A 42 -28.45 -35.84 5.07
N LEU A 43 -29.41 -36.55 4.50
CA LEU A 43 -30.75 -36.02 4.21
C LEU A 43 -31.57 -35.76 5.47
N ASP A 44 -31.32 -36.46 6.58
CA ASP A 44 -32.00 -36.26 7.87
C ASP A 44 -31.87 -34.80 8.36
N CYS A 45 -30.72 -34.17 8.09
CA CYS A 45 -30.45 -32.78 8.42
C CYS A 45 -30.59 -31.82 7.22
N HIS A 46 -30.47 -32.31 5.99
CA HIS A 46 -30.55 -31.50 4.76
C HIS A 46 -31.94 -31.55 4.08
N GLN A 47 -33.02 -31.44 4.86
CA GLN A 47 -34.39 -31.52 4.36
C GLN A 47 -34.73 -30.47 3.30
N LYS A 48 -34.23 -29.23 3.45
CA LYS A 48 -34.43 -28.17 2.43
C LYS A 48 -33.79 -28.51 1.08
N PHE A 49 -32.63 -29.19 1.09
CA PHE A 49 -32.01 -29.68 -0.14
C PHE A 49 -32.86 -30.80 -0.75
N SER A 50 -33.32 -31.74 0.07
CA SER A 50 -34.17 -32.86 -0.33
C SER A 50 -35.38 -32.36 -1.13
N SER A 51 -36.15 -31.43 -0.55
CA SER A 51 -37.32 -30.83 -1.19
C SER A 51 -37.01 -30.06 -2.47
N ALA A 52 -35.83 -29.42 -2.56
CA ALA A 52 -35.47 -28.59 -3.70
C ALA A 52 -34.93 -29.38 -4.90
N TYR A 53 -34.25 -30.50 -4.67
CA TYR A 53 -33.48 -31.19 -5.72
C TYR A 53 -33.95 -32.61 -6.03
N LEU A 54 -34.40 -33.40 -5.05
CA LEU A 54 -34.73 -34.82 -5.30
C LEU A 54 -35.95 -35.02 -6.21
N GLY A 55 -36.78 -33.99 -6.39
CA GLY A 55 -37.90 -34.00 -7.34
C GLY A 55 -37.57 -33.50 -8.75
N LYS A 56 -36.31 -33.13 -9.04
CA LYS A 56 -35.92 -32.61 -10.36
C LYS A 56 -35.90 -33.70 -11.43
N LYS A 57 -36.25 -33.34 -12.67
CA LYS A 57 -36.33 -34.29 -13.79
C LYS A 57 -34.99 -34.95 -14.14
N SER A 58 -33.91 -34.17 -14.13
CA SER A 58 -32.55 -34.64 -14.34
C SER A 58 -31.80 -34.59 -13.01
N LEU A 59 -31.50 -35.76 -12.45
CA LEU A 59 -30.72 -35.92 -11.22
C LEU A 59 -29.36 -36.49 -11.53
N HIS A 60 -28.32 -35.97 -10.86
CA HIS A 60 -27.00 -36.57 -10.94
C HIS A 60 -27.03 -37.95 -10.28
N SER A 61 -26.41 -38.97 -10.88
CA SER A 61 -26.44 -40.37 -10.41
C SER A 61 -26.05 -40.49 -8.94
N MET A 62 -24.95 -39.85 -8.53
CA MET A 62 -24.50 -39.82 -7.13
C MET A 62 -25.53 -39.22 -6.15
N VAL A 63 -26.34 -38.25 -6.58
CA VAL A 63 -27.41 -37.69 -5.74
C VAL A 63 -28.61 -38.62 -5.70
N LYS A 64 -28.98 -39.20 -6.85
CA LYS A 64 -30.06 -40.21 -6.94
C LYS A 64 -29.77 -41.44 -6.06
N GLU A 65 -28.52 -41.86 -5.97
CA GLU A 65 -28.06 -42.98 -5.15
C GLU A 65 -27.74 -42.61 -3.70
N GLY A 66 -27.91 -41.34 -3.30
CA GLY A 66 -27.63 -40.89 -1.92
C GLY A 66 -26.15 -40.87 -1.53
N LYS A 67 -25.22 -40.98 -2.50
CA LYS A 67 -23.76 -41.02 -2.31
C LYS A 67 -23.15 -39.62 -2.13
N CYS A 68 -23.70 -38.81 -1.22
CA CYS A 68 -23.30 -37.41 -1.03
C CYS A 68 -21.81 -37.24 -0.69
N THR A 69 -21.23 -38.22 -0.01
CA THR A 69 -19.82 -38.20 0.42
C THR A 69 -18.84 -38.39 -0.72
N GLU A 70 -19.26 -38.73 -1.94
CA GLU A 70 -18.35 -38.80 -3.09
C GLU A 70 -17.88 -37.42 -3.55
N CYS A 71 -18.70 -36.39 -3.34
CA CYS A 71 -18.37 -35.01 -3.67
C CYS A 71 -18.11 -34.15 -2.43
N HIS A 72 -18.85 -34.38 -1.35
CA HIS A 72 -18.78 -33.59 -0.12
C HIS A 72 -17.94 -34.27 0.96
N LEU A 73 -17.25 -33.46 1.75
CA LEU A 73 -16.72 -33.89 3.04
C LEU A 73 -17.80 -33.72 4.09
N ARG A 74 -17.89 -34.68 5.03
CA ARG A 74 -18.84 -34.58 6.14
C ARG A 74 -18.48 -33.37 7.00
N HIS A 75 -19.44 -32.47 7.17
CA HIS A 75 -19.36 -31.38 8.12
C HIS A 75 -20.36 -31.65 9.25
N GLY A 76 -19.90 -31.60 10.50
CA GLY A 76 -20.75 -31.81 11.67
C GLY A 76 -21.63 -30.58 11.95
N ARG A 77 -21.61 -30.11 13.19
CA ARG A 77 -22.40 -28.95 13.66
C ARG A 77 -21.99 -27.60 13.03
N VAL A 78 -20.87 -27.54 12.33
CA VAL A 78 -20.36 -26.32 11.68
C VAL A 78 -20.73 -26.36 10.19
N PRO A 79 -21.56 -25.42 9.69
CA PRO A 79 -21.98 -25.40 8.30
C PRO A 79 -20.87 -24.83 7.41
N GLN A 80 -19.96 -25.67 6.93
CA GLN A 80 -19.03 -25.31 5.87
C GLN A 80 -19.27 -26.18 4.63
N LYS A 81 -19.31 -25.52 3.46
CA LYS A 81 -19.39 -26.20 2.15
C LYS A 81 -18.03 -26.83 1.85
N LEU A 82 -17.80 -28.01 2.40
CA LEU A 82 -16.57 -28.75 2.20
C LEU A 82 -16.73 -29.73 1.03
N LEU A 83 -15.96 -29.50 -0.03
CA LEU A 83 -15.86 -30.40 -1.18
C LEU A 83 -14.57 -31.20 -1.07
N LYS A 84 -14.57 -32.44 -1.59
CA LYS A 84 -13.35 -33.28 -1.63
C LYS A 84 -12.27 -32.71 -2.56
N ASP A 85 -12.65 -31.88 -3.53
CA ASP A 85 -11.74 -31.22 -4.45
C ASP A 85 -12.37 -29.89 -4.94
N THR A 86 -11.57 -29.06 -5.61
CA THR A 86 -11.93 -27.70 -6.00
C THR A 86 -12.29 -27.60 -7.49
N GLY A 87 -13.34 -26.82 -7.79
CA GLY A 87 -13.77 -26.53 -9.16
C GLY A 87 -14.01 -27.79 -9.99
N ASN A 88 -13.58 -27.76 -11.26
CA ASN A 88 -13.76 -28.87 -12.20
C ASN A 88 -13.01 -30.14 -11.81
N LYS A 89 -11.96 -30.06 -10.97
CA LYS A 89 -11.19 -31.24 -10.54
C LYS A 89 -12.09 -32.29 -9.88
N LEU A 90 -13.10 -31.83 -9.13
CA LEU A 90 -14.06 -32.72 -8.50
C LEU A 90 -14.86 -33.53 -9.52
N CYS A 91 -15.35 -32.88 -10.58
CA CYS A 91 -16.18 -33.49 -11.61
C CYS A 91 -15.37 -34.47 -12.48
N ILE A 92 -14.14 -34.11 -12.86
CA ILE A 92 -13.33 -34.89 -13.80
C ILE A 92 -12.72 -36.16 -13.20
N ARG A 93 -12.90 -36.38 -11.88
CA ARG A 93 -12.59 -37.67 -11.23
C ARG A 93 -13.45 -38.81 -11.77
N CYS A 94 -14.68 -38.49 -12.19
CA CYS A 94 -15.62 -39.45 -12.78
C CYS A 94 -15.92 -39.14 -14.26
N HIS A 95 -15.85 -37.87 -14.68
CA HIS A 95 -16.06 -37.46 -16.07
C HIS A 95 -14.73 -37.23 -16.79
N SER A 96 -14.25 -38.22 -17.54
CA SER A 96 -12.98 -38.11 -18.25
C SER A 96 -12.98 -36.92 -19.21
N LYS A 97 -11.88 -36.17 -19.29
CA LYS A 97 -11.76 -35.02 -20.19
C LYS A 97 -12.11 -35.35 -21.65
N ALA A 98 -11.74 -36.55 -22.10
CA ALA A 98 -12.06 -37.04 -23.44
C ALA A 98 -13.56 -37.19 -23.67
N SER A 99 -14.30 -37.76 -22.71
CA SER A 99 -15.75 -37.96 -22.84
C SER A 99 -16.58 -36.67 -22.90
N ILE A 100 -15.98 -35.55 -22.49
CA ILE A 100 -16.64 -34.24 -22.46
C ILE A 100 -15.99 -33.23 -23.42
N GLY A 101 -15.12 -33.69 -24.34
CA GLY A 101 -14.51 -32.85 -25.37
C GLY A 101 -13.48 -31.83 -24.85
N MET A 102 -12.97 -32.02 -23.64
CA MET A 102 -11.93 -31.17 -23.04
C MET A 102 -10.50 -31.59 -23.41
N ASP A 103 -10.36 -32.68 -24.17
CA ASP A 103 -9.11 -33.15 -24.78
C ASP A 103 -8.84 -32.53 -26.16
N LYS A 104 -9.82 -31.81 -26.72
CA LYS A 104 -9.74 -31.15 -28.02
C LYS A 104 -8.79 -29.96 -28.01
N LYS A 105 -8.27 -29.60 -29.20
CA LYS A 105 -7.30 -28.51 -29.38
C LYS A 105 -7.79 -27.17 -28.80
N ASN A 106 -9.06 -26.84 -29.01
CA ASN A 106 -9.67 -25.61 -28.51
C ASN A 106 -10.73 -25.98 -27.48
N VAL A 107 -10.53 -25.57 -26.24
CA VAL A 107 -11.49 -25.75 -25.13
C VAL A 107 -12.04 -24.40 -24.73
N HIS A 108 -13.35 -24.34 -24.48
CA HIS A 108 -14.06 -23.15 -24.05
C HIS A 108 -13.44 -22.55 -22.77
N THR A 109 -13.22 -21.23 -22.74
CA THR A 109 -12.51 -20.54 -21.65
C THR A 109 -13.14 -20.79 -20.27
N ALA A 110 -14.48 -20.81 -20.19
CA ALA A 110 -15.18 -21.12 -18.94
C ALA A 110 -14.82 -22.51 -18.35
N LEU A 111 -14.53 -23.49 -19.21
CA LEU A 111 -14.12 -24.82 -18.77
C LEU A 111 -12.65 -24.84 -18.33
N LYS A 112 -11.78 -24.09 -19.02
CA LYS A 112 -10.38 -23.88 -18.62
C LYS A 112 -10.27 -23.22 -17.24
N ASP A 113 -11.18 -22.28 -16.94
CA ASP A 113 -11.26 -21.58 -15.65
C ASP A 113 -11.86 -22.41 -14.50
N GLY A 114 -12.26 -23.67 -14.74
CA GLY A 114 -12.79 -24.51 -13.67
C GLY A 114 -14.27 -24.26 -13.33
N LYS A 115 -15.08 -23.76 -14.29
CA LYS A 115 -16.46 -23.28 -14.04
C LYS A 115 -17.57 -24.16 -14.66
N CYS A 116 -17.50 -25.49 -14.57
CA CYS A 116 -18.57 -26.39 -15.07
C CYS A 116 -19.94 -26.06 -14.46
N ILE A 117 -19.96 -25.69 -13.18
CA ILE A 117 -21.18 -25.35 -12.45
C ILE A 117 -21.80 -24.02 -12.85
N SER A 118 -21.21 -23.26 -13.78
CA SER A 118 -21.85 -22.06 -14.34
C SER A 118 -23.05 -22.45 -15.18
N CYS A 119 -22.90 -23.50 -15.99
CA CYS A 119 -23.93 -24.00 -16.90
C CYS A 119 -24.67 -25.22 -16.33
N HIS A 120 -23.95 -26.07 -15.58
CA HIS A 120 -24.53 -27.28 -14.98
C HIS A 120 -24.92 -27.10 -13.52
N ASN A 121 -25.93 -27.84 -13.08
CA ASN A 121 -26.25 -28.05 -11.69
C ASN A 121 -25.85 -29.47 -11.28
N PRO A 122 -24.77 -29.67 -10.50
CA PRO A 122 -24.25 -31.00 -10.19
C PRO A 122 -25.17 -31.82 -9.28
N HIS A 123 -26.24 -31.23 -8.74
CA HIS A 123 -27.23 -31.97 -7.94
C HIS A 123 -28.42 -32.43 -8.77
N GLY A 124 -29.02 -31.50 -9.50
CA GLY A 124 -30.18 -31.77 -10.35
C GLY A 124 -30.79 -30.52 -10.95
N SER A 125 -31.49 -30.68 -12.07
CA SER A 125 -32.19 -29.63 -12.79
C SER A 125 -33.39 -30.19 -13.55
N ASP A 126 -34.27 -29.29 -14.00
CA ASP A 126 -35.42 -29.67 -14.83
C ASP A 126 -35.06 -29.81 -16.33
N ALA A 127 -33.88 -29.30 -16.74
CA ALA A 127 -33.37 -29.46 -18.09
C ALA A 127 -32.50 -30.72 -18.23
N PRO A 128 -32.37 -31.28 -19.46
CA PRO A 128 -31.49 -32.40 -19.76
C PRO A 128 -30.02 -32.12 -19.41
N HIS A 129 -29.24 -33.20 -19.23
CA HIS A 129 -27.79 -33.14 -18.97
C HIS A 129 -27.41 -32.23 -17.80
N LEU A 130 -28.29 -32.11 -16.81
CA LEU A 130 -28.09 -31.27 -15.63
C LEU A 130 -27.87 -29.79 -15.94
N LEU A 131 -28.36 -29.29 -17.08
CA LEU A 131 -28.24 -27.87 -17.42
C LEU A 131 -29.15 -27.02 -16.52
N LYS A 132 -28.69 -25.82 -16.15
CA LYS A 132 -29.49 -24.92 -15.30
C LYS A 132 -30.73 -24.35 -15.99
N SER A 133 -30.77 -24.39 -17.32
CA SER A 133 -31.86 -23.90 -18.15
C SER A 133 -32.09 -24.86 -19.31
N ALA A 134 -33.35 -25.05 -19.70
CA ALA A 134 -33.71 -25.79 -20.91
C ALA A 134 -33.44 -24.97 -22.18
N ASP A 135 -33.53 -23.63 -22.07
CA ASP A 135 -33.04 -22.73 -23.09
C ASP A 135 -31.52 -22.59 -22.96
N THR A 136 -30.80 -23.22 -23.90
CA THR A 136 -29.34 -23.23 -23.94
C THR A 136 -28.78 -21.86 -24.33
N ALA A 137 -29.48 -21.07 -25.16
CA ALA A 137 -29.02 -19.74 -25.56
C ALA A 137 -28.97 -18.81 -24.34
N GLN A 138 -29.96 -18.91 -23.44
CA GLN A 138 -29.96 -18.14 -22.19
C GLN A 138 -28.76 -18.47 -21.30
N LEU A 139 -28.24 -19.71 -21.31
CA LEU A 139 -27.01 -20.06 -20.59
C LEU A 139 -25.80 -19.38 -21.21
N CYS A 140 -25.70 -19.36 -22.54
CA CYS A 140 -24.62 -18.68 -23.25
C CYS A 140 -24.63 -17.17 -22.96
N PHE A 141 -25.81 -16.54 -22.94
CA PHE A 141 -25.96 -15.11 -22.69
C PHE A 141 -25.70 -14.68 -21.24
N THR A 142 -25.45 -15.61 -20.32
CA THR A 142 -24.90 -15.26 -19.00
C THR A 142 -23.51 -14.65 -19.08
N CYS A 143 -22.77 -14.95 -20.16
CA CYS A 143 -21.42 -14.45 -20.41
C CYS A 143 -21.28 -13.74 -21.77
N HIS A 144 -22.08 -14.10 -22.77
CA HIS A 144 -22.05 -13.51 -24.11
C HIS A 144 -23.10 -12.39 -24.25
N ASP A 145 -22.72 -11.29 -24.89
CA ASP A 145 -23.65 -10.17 -25.12
C ASP A 145 -24.71 -10.53 -26.16
N LYS A 146 -25.96 -10.69 -25.69
CA LYS A 146 -27.12 -11.00 -26.52
C LYS A 146 -27.32 -10.01 -27.67
N ALA A 147 -27.00 -8.73 -27.48
CA ALA A 147 -27.25 -7.69 -28.49
C ALA A 147 -26.49 -7.94 -29.81
N VAL A 148 -25.34 -8.61 -29.75
CA VAL A 148 -24.52 -8.96 -30.92
C VAL A 148 -25.14 -10.08 -31.77
N PHE A 149 -26.08 -10.85 -31.21
CA PHE A 149 -26.75 -11.97 -31.87
C PHE A 149 -28.15 -11.63 -32.36
N THR A 150 -28.69 -10.47 -31.95
CA THR A 150 -30.05 -10.03 -32.26
C THR A 150 -30.09 -8.72 -33.06
N GLN A 151 -29.10 -8.48 -33.93
CA GLN A 151 -29.05 -7.29 -34.78
C GLN A 151 -30.13 -7.35 -35.89
N LYS A 152 -30.22 -6.27 -36.68
CA LYS A 152 -31.28 -6.05 -37.69
C LYS A 152 -31.48 -7.24 -38.64
N VAL A 153 -30.39 -7.84 -39.10
CA VAL A 153 -30.41 -9.02 -39.97
C VAL A 153 -29.85 -10.19 -39.18
N GLN A 154 -30.68 -11.16 -38.82
CA GLN A 154 -30.25 -12.37 -38.12
C GLN A 154 -30.03 -13.52 -39.11
N HIS A 155 -29.01 -14.32 -38.88
CA HIS A 155 -28.75 -15.50 -39.69
C HIS A 155 -29.78 -16.59 -39.36
N ALA A 156 -30.48 -17.10 -40.37
CA ALA A 156 -31.60 -18.04 -40.17
C ALA A 156 -31.26 -19.28 -39.32
N PRO A 157 -30.10 -19.96 -39.51
CA PRO A 157 -29.74 -21.11 -38.67
C PRO A 157 -29.63 -20.78 -37.17
N LEU A 158 -29.20 -19.56 -36.83
CA LEU A 158 -29.13 -19.14 -35.42
C LEU A 158 -30.53 -19.03 -34.81
N ALA A 159 -31.49 -18.48 -35.55
CA ALA A 159 -32.86 -18.29 -35.09
C ALA A 159 -33.65 -19.61 -35.03
N GLN A 160 -33.34 -20.56 -35.93
CA GLN A 160 -34.10 -21.81 -36.08
C GLN A 160 -33.51 -22.98 -35.30
N GLU A 161 -32.17 -23.13 -35.31
CA GLU A 161 -31.47 -24.30 -34.78
C GLU A 161 -30.61 -23.96 -33.55
N GLY A 162 -30.43 -22.68 -33.25
CA GLY A 162 -29.67 -22.20 -32.10
C GLY A 162 -28.15 -22.32 -32.27
N CYS A 163 -27.40 -22.00 -31.20
CA CYS A 163 -25.93 -21.90 -31.24
C CYS A 163 -25.23 -23.24 -31.55
N GLY A 164 -25.86 -24.36 -31.16
CA GLY A 164 -25.32 -25.72 -31.30
C GLY A 164 -25.25 -26.22 -32.74
N SER A 165 -25.95 -25.57 -33.67
CA SER A 165 -25.87 -25.85 -35.11
C SER A 165 -24.45 -25.63 -35.66
N CYS A 166 -23.72 -24.68 -35.09
CA CYS A 166 -22.38 -24.30 -35.54
C CYS A 166 -21.31 -24.52 -34.47
N HIS A 167 -21.64 -24.49 -33.18
CA HIS A 167 -20.67 -24.51 -32.07
C HIS A 167 -20.78 -25.72 -31.14
N LEU A 168 -19.63 -26.21 -30.68
CA LEU A 168 -19.51 -27.18 -29.59
C LEU A 168 -19.27 -26.46 -28.25
N ALA A 169 -20.15 -26.68 -27.28
CA ALA A 169 -20.15 -25.92 -26.02
C ALA A 169 -18.91 -26.16 -25.12
N HIS A 170 -18.23 -27.31 -25.26
CA HIS A 170 -17.08 -27.67 -24.43
C HIS A 170 -15.73 -27.48 -25.14
N GLY A 171 -15.56 -28.12 -26.29
CA GLY A 171 -14.31 -28.09 -27.02
C GLY A 171 -14.47 -28.59 -28.46
N SER A 172 -13.59 -28.11 -29.34
CA SER A 172 -13.49 -28.51 -30.75
C SER A 172 -12.03 -28.51 -31.22
N ASP A 173 -11.74 -29.31 -32.23
CA ASP A 173 -10.46 -29.23 -32.95
C ASP A 173 -10.36 -27.94 -33.79
N GLN A 174 -11.48 -27.29 -34.06
CA GLN A 174 -11.59 -26.05 -34.83
C GLN A 174 -11.56 -24.80 -33.94
N LYS A 175 -11.06 -23.69 -34.50
CA LYS A 175 -11.07 -22.38 -33.83
C LYS A 175 -12.51 -21.94 -33.54
N ASN A 176 -12.70 -21.10 -32.53
CA ASN A 176 -14.01 -20.59 -32.10
C ASN A 176 -15.03 -21.70 -31.78
N LEU A 177 -14.56 -22.91 -31.48
CA LEU A 177 -15.39 -24.07 -31.14
C LEU A 177 -16.35 -24.49 -32.24
N LEU A 178 -16.02 -24.27 -33.51
CA LEU A 178 -16.87 -24.67 -34.63
C LEU A 178 -16.96 -26.20 -34.74
N ILE A 179 -18.10 -26.73 -35.20
CA ILE A 179 -18.29 -28.17 -35.41
C ILE A 179 -17.47 -28.73 -36.59
N LYS A 180 -17.10 -27.87 -37.54
CA LYS A 180 -16.31 -28.17 -38.74
C LYS A 180 -15.41 -26.98 -39.08
N ASP A 181 -14.46 -27.18 -39.98
CA ASP A 181 -13.67 -26.09 -40.56
C ASP A 181 -14.59 -25.02 -41.18
N GLU A 182 -14.24 -23.74 -41.08
CA GLU A 182 -15.19 -22.64 -41.28
C GLU A 182 -15.76 -22.58 -42.71
N PRO A 183 -14.95 -22.54 -43.80
CA PRO A 183 -15.48 -22.60 -45.15
C PRO A 183 -16.37 -23.82 -45.36
N GLN A 184 -15.93 -25.00 -44.92
CA GLN A 184 -16.68 -26.25 -45.08
C GLN A 184 -18.00 -26.23 -44.31
N LEU A 185 -18.03 -25.62 -43.12
CA LEU A 185 -19.25 -25.44 -42.32
C LEU A 185 -20.25 -24.54 -43.04
N CYS A 186 -19.81 -23.40 -43.57
CA CYS A 186 -20.70 -22.51 -44.30
C CYS A 186 -21.25 -23.18 -45.57
N LEU A 187 -20.39 -23.91 -46.29
CA LEU A 187 -20.75 -24.59 -47.53
C LEU A 187 -21.68 -25.80 -47.33
N THR A 188 -21.96 -26.25 -46.10
CA THR A 188 -23.01 -27.27 -45.88
C THR A 188 -24.41 -26.74 -46.17
N CYS A 189 -24.59 -25.42 -46.12
CA CYS A 189 -25.87 -24.75 -46.38
C CYS A 189 -25.77 -23.75 -47.55
N HIS A 190 -24.59 -23.20 -47.81
CA HIS A 190 -24.35 -22.25 -48.90
C HIS A 190 -23.68 -22.94 -50.09
N GLU A 191 -24.47 -23.25 -51.12
CA GLU A 191 -23.95 -23.89 -52.34
C GLU A 191 -23.22 -22.88 -53.24
N SER A 192 -21.88 -22.94 -53.25
CA SER A 192 -21.01 -22.04 -54.04
C SER A 192 -21.23 -22.13 -55.56
N GLY A 193 -21.70 -23.28 -56.04
CA GLY A 193 -21.99 -23.51 -57.46
C GLY A 193 -23.22 -22.75 -57.98
N LYS A 194 -24.14 -22.32 -57.10
CA LYS A 194 -25.39 -21.66 -57.50
C LYS A 194 -25.12 -20.31 -58.15
N ALA A 195 -25.85 -20.00 -59.23
CA ALA A 195 -25.73 -18.72 -59.94
C ALA A 195 -26.02 -17.51 -59.02
N SER A 196 -26.95 -17.64 -58.07
CA SER A 196 -27.23 -16.62 -57.06
C SER A 196 -26.04 -16.36 -56.14
N PHE A 197 -25.32 -17.41 -55.72
CA PHE A 197 -24.11 -17.28 -54.89
C PHE A 197 -23.00 -16.58 -55.67
N LYS A 198 -22.71 -17.03 -56.90
CA LYS A 198 -21.68 -16.42 -57.75
C LYS A 198 -21.99 -14.95 -58.03
N LYS A 199 -23.24 -14.63 -58.37
CA LYS A 199 -23.68 -13.24 -58.62
C LYS A 199 -23.55 -12.37 -57.36
N ALA A 200 -23.89 -12.89 -56.18
CA ALA A 200 -23.78 -12.14 -54.93
C ALA A 200 -22.33 -11.78 -54.56
N HIS A 201 -21.34 -12.54 -55.05
CA HIS A 201 -19.91 -12.31 -54.80
C HIS A 201 -19.17 -11.77 -56.04
N GLY A 202 -19.90 -11.17 -56.99
CA GLY A 202 -19.30 -10.56 -58.18
C GLY A 202 -18.57 -11.54 -59.12
N GLY A 203 -18.87 -12.84 -59.01
CA GLY A 203 -18.20 -13.90 -59.78
C GLY A 203 -16.84 -14.34 -59.23
N TYR A 204 -16.35 -13.74 -58.15
CA TYR A 204 -15.05 -14.09 -57.57
C TYR A 204 -15.12 -15.42 -56.79
N PRO A 205 -14.04 -16.24 -56.83
CA PRO A 205 -14.01 -17.54 -56.18
C PRO A 205 -13.74 -17.42 -54.67
N VAL A 206 -14.79 -17.15 -53.89
CA VAL A 206 -14.73 -16.93 -52.43
C VAL A 206 -14.94 -18.19 -51.59
N GLU A 207 -15.20 -19.34 -52.21
CA GLU A 207 -15.55 -20.59 -51.52
C GLU A 207 -14.42 -21.17 -50.66
N GLN A 208 -13.18 -20.74 -50.87
CA GLN A 208 -12.02 -21.10 -50.04
C GLN A 208 -11.64 -20.00 -49.03
N ALA A 209 -12.33 -18.85 -49.07
CA ALA A 209 -12.06 -17.73 -48.19
C ALA A 209 -12.69 -17.91 -46.80
N ILE A 210 -12.18 -17.15 -45.83
CA ILE A 210 -12.74 -17.09 -44.47
C ILE A 210 -14.01 -16.24 -44.52
N CYS A 211 -15.18 -16.88 -44.52
CA CYS A 211 -16.48 -16.20 -44.65
C CYS A 211 -16.69 -15.15 -43.56
N SER A 212 -16.23 -15.40 -42.33
CA SER A 212 -16.35 -14.49 -41.19
C SER A 212 -15.44 -13.25 -41.25
N GLY A 213 -14.55 -13.19 -42.23
CA GLY A 213 -13.77 -12.00 -42.56
C GLY A 213 -14.63 -10.89 -43.16
N CYS A 214 -15.61 -11.26 -43.98
CA CYS A 214 -16.54 -10.32 -44.63
C CYS A 214 -17.94 -10.34 -44.00
N HIS A 215 -18.34 -11.47 -43.42
CA HIS A 215 -19.67 -11.68 -42.85
C HIS A 215 -19.68 -11.76 -41.32
N LEU A 216 -20.71 -11.18 -40.71
CA LEU A 216 -21.16 -11.45 -39.36
C LEU A 216 -22.15 -12.62 -39.38
N SER A 217 -21.63 -13.84 -39.32
CA SER A 217 -22.38 -15.11 -39.45
C SER A 217 -23.49 -15.35 -38.41
N HIS A 218 -23.66 -14.48 -37.41
CA HIS A 218 -24.71 -14.57 -36.40
C HIS A 218 -25.85 -13.59 -36.71
N SER A 219 -25.50 -12.30 -36.71
CA SER A 219 -26.39 -11.22 -37.07
C SER A 219 -25.57 -10.00 -37.47
N SER A 220 -26.14 -9.13 -38.30
CA SER A 220 -25.49 -7.93 -38.83
C SER A 220 -26.44 -6.73 -38.85
N PRO A 221 -25.93 -5.49 -38.74
CA PRO A 221 -26.70 -4.31 -39.12
C PRO A 221 -26.90 -4.18 -40.65
N ALA A 222 -26.05 -4.81 -41.46
CA ALA A 222 -26.03 -4.71 -42.92
C ALA A 222 -26.72 -5.91 -43.60
N LYS A 223 -27.23 -5.68 -44.81
CA LYS A 223 -27.80 -6.75 -45.66
C LYS A 223 -26.72 -7.77 -46.02
N GLY A 224 -27.14 -9.01 -46.30
CA GLY A 224 -26.21 -10.11 -46.65
C GLY A 224 -25.28 -10.52 -45.51
N LEU A 225 -25.60 -10.14 -44.27
CA LEU A 225 -24.78 -10.37 -43.09
C LEU A 225 -23.36 -9.79 -43.19
N LEU A 226 -23.12 -8.74 -43.98
CA LEU A 226 -21.77 -8.16 -44.09
C LEU A 226 -21.34 -7.45 -42.80
N LEU A 227 -20.04 -7.21 -42.59
CA LEU A 227 -19.59 -6.32 -41.50
C LEU A 227 -20.14 -4.88 -41.71
N GLY A 228 -20.31 -4.14 -40.61
CA GLY A 228 -20.96 -2.82 -40.64
C GLY A 228 -20.14 -1.70 -41.30
N GLY A 229 -18.80 -1.77 -41.26
CA GLY A 229 -17.93 -0.84 -42.00
C GLY A 229 -17.62 -1.42 -43.37
N LEU A 230 -18.20 -0.87 -44.43
CA LEU A 230 -17.99 -1.31 -45.80
C LEU A 230 -17.21 -0.25 -46.56
N HIS A 231 -16.25 -0.67 -47.37
CA HIS A 231 -15.66 0.18 -48.38
C HIS A 231 -16.63 0.34 -49.56
N SER A 232 -16.73 1.54 -50.14
CA SER A 232 -17.66 1.83 -51.25
C SER A 232 -17.46 0.87 -52.43
N ALA A 233 -16.21 0.59 -52.80
CA ALA A 233 -15.90 -0.35 -53.88
C ALA A 233 -16.52 -1.74 -53.67
N LEU A 234 -16.57 -2.24 -52.43
CA LEU A 234 -17.23 -3.52 -52.14
C LEU A 234 -18.75 -3.39 -52.17
N GLN A 235 -19.29 -2.30 -51.64
CA GLN A 235 -20.74 -2.03 -51.64
C GLN A 235 -21.30 -1.90 -53.06
N GLU A 236 -20.50 -1.36 -53.98
CA GLU A 236 -20.84 -1.17 -55.39
C GLU A 236 -20.48 -2.39 -56.27
N GLY A 237 -19.75 -3.37 -55.71
CA GLY A 237 -19.29 -4.55 -56.46
C GLY A 237 -18.19 -4.25 -57.49
N SER A 238 -17.51 -3.11 -57.36
CA SER A 238 -16.42 -2.66 -58.23
C SER A 238 -15.08 -3.26 -57.80
N CYS A 239 -15.03 -4.60 -57.70
CA CYS A 239 -13.84 -5.31 -57.24
C CYS A 239 -12.66 -5.14 -58.22
N ASP A 240 -12.96 -5.00 -59.51
CA ASP A 240 -12.03 -4.77 -60.62
C ASP A 240 -11.30 -3.42 -60.57
N ALA A 241 -11.78 -2.48 -59.74
CA ALA A 241 -11.06 -1.24 -59.46
C ALA A 241 -9.73 -1.47 -58.72
N CYS A 242 -9.64 -2.57 -57.97
CA CYS A 242 -8.46 -2.91 -57.17
C CYS A 242 -7.85 -4.26 -57.53
N HIS A 243 -8.69 -5.22 -57.90
CA HIS A 243 -8.33 -6.60 -58.20
C HIS A 243 -8.42 -6.90 -59.70
N ASN A 244 -7.79 -7.98 -60.15
CA ASN A 244 -7.99 -8.48 -61.49
C ASN A 244 -9.43 -8.98 -61.69
N PRO A 245 -9.99 -8.92 -62.91
CA PRO A 245 -11.31 -9.46 -63.20
C PRO A 245 -11.48 -10.92 -62.76
N ALA A 246 -12.70 -11.28 -62.32
CA ALA A 246 -13.06 -12.63 -61.87
C ALA A 246 -12.80 -13.74 -62.91
N SER A 247 -12.78 -13.38 -64.20
CA SER A 247 -12.54 -14.28 -65.33
C SER A 247 -11.07 -14.57 -65.62
N GLU A 248 -10.13 -13.89 -64.96
CA GLU A 248 -8.69 -14.09 -65.17
C GLU A 248 -8.10 -15.18 -64.26
N GLY A 249 -6.88 -15.64 -64.58
CA GLY A 249 -6.21 -16.71 -63.83
C GLY A 249 -5.80 -16.37 -62.38
N LYS A 250 -5.83 -15.08 -61.99
CA LYS A 250 -5.55 -14.63 -60.62
C LYS A 250 -6.51 -13.51 -60.17
N PRO A 251 -7.81 -13.81 -59.98
CA PRO A 251 -8.84 -12.80 -59.70
C PRO A 251 -8.52 -11.86 -58.55
N PHE A 252 -7.90 -12.34 -57.47
CA PHE A 252 -7.62 -11.49 -56.30
C PHE A 252 -6.26 -10.76 -56.34
N ALA A 253 -5.46 -10.92 -57.41
CA ALA A 253 -4.25 -10.13 -57.56
C ALA A 253 -4.63 -8.63 -57.68
N THR A 254 -3.83 -7.74 -57.07
CA THR A 254 -4.10 -6.30 -57.13
C THR A 254 -3.39 -5.66 -58.32
N GLY A 255 -4.01 -4.64 -58.93
CA GLY A 255 -3.42 -3.90 -60.06
C GLY A 255 -2.19 -3.05 -59.71
N SER A 256 -2.00 -2.74 -58.43
CA SER A 256 -0.84 -2.02 -57.90
C SER A 256 -0.50 -2.49 -56.47
N SER A 257 0.65 -2.07 -55.95
CA SER A 257 1.16 -2.49 -54.63
C SER A 257 1.09 -1.38 -53.59
N GLY A 258 0.75 -1.77 -52.35
CA GLY A 258 0.75 -0.89 -51.17
C GLY A 258 -0.09 0.37 -51.34
N GLY A 259 0.39 1.47 -50.75
CA GLY A 259 -0.29 2.76 -50.76
C GLY A 259 -0.56 3.32 -52.16
N LYS A 260 0.26 2.98 -53.16
CA LYS A 260 0.07 3.45 -54.55
C LYS A 260 -1.30 3.06 -55.10
N LEU A 261 -1.84 1.91 -54.72
CA LEU A 261 -3.19 1.50 -55.09
C LEU A 261 -4.23 2.41 -54.42
N CYS A 262 -4.09 2.63 -53.11
CA CYS A 262 -5.02 3.45 -52.34
C CYS A 262 -5.04 4.92 -52.80
N TYR A 263 -3.88 5.47 -53.17
CA TYR A 263 -3.74 6.88 -53.57
C TYR A 263 -4.34 7.20 -54.94
N GLN A 264 -4.77 6.20 -55.71
CA GLN A 264 -5.55 6.44 -56.94
C GLN A 264 -6.91 7.08 -56.63
N CYS A 265 -7.43 6.86 -55.41
CA CYS A 265 -8.71 7.40 -54.96
C CYS A 265 -8.58 8.24 -53.68
N HIS A 266 -7.58 7.99 -52.83
CA HIS A 266 -7.38 8.72 -51.57
C HIS A 266 -6.25 9.73 -51.66
N ASP A 267 -6.57 11.02 -51.51
CA ASP A 267 -5.56 12.09 -51.57
C ASP A 267 -4.56 12.01 -50.39
N GLU A 268 -3.30 11.73 -50.73
CA GLU A 268 -2.21 11.57 -49.77
C GLU A 268 -1.97 12.85 -48.94
N LYS A 269 -2.04 14.02 -49.59
CA LYS A 269 -1.79 15.32 -48.94
C LYS A 269 -2.88 15.66 -47.92
N ALA A 270 -4.14 15.39 -48.24
CA ALA A 270 -5.28 15.55 -47.34
C ALA A 270 -5.13 14.63 -46.12
N MET A 271 -4.67 13.40 -46.30
CA MET A 271 -4.42 12.46 -45.20
C MET A 271 -3.29 12.89 -44.27
N LYS A 272 -2.25 13.55 -44.80
CA LYS A 272 -1.20 14.18 -43.98
C LYS A 272 -1.72 15.38 -43.18
N GLY A 273 -2.75 16.08 -43.69
CA GLY A 273 -3.40 17.19 -42.99
C GLY A 273 -2.42 18.30 -42.57
N GLY A 274 -1.46 18.61 -43.45
CA GLY A 274 -0.40 19.60 -43.20
C GLY A 274 0.74 19.15 -42.28
N GLY A 275 0.75 17.89 -41.83
CA GLY A 275 1.84 17.33 -41.04
C GLY A 275 3.10 17.08 -41.87
N THR A 276 4.26 17.41 -41.31
CA THR A 276 5.59 17.18 -41.94
C THR A 276 6.31 15.97 -41.35
N GLN A 277 5.88 15.51 -40.16
CA GLN A 277 6.42 14.32 -39.51
C GLN A 277 5.49 13.16 -39.83
N GLU A 278 5.89 12.32 -40.76
CA GLU A 278 5.09 11.18 -41.20
C GLU A 278 5.32 9.97 -40.29
N HIS A 279 4.25 9.20 -40.07
CA HIS A 279 4.31 7.94 -39.37
C HIS A 279 4.91 6.89 -40.30
N ALA A 280 5.89 6.11 -39.83
CA ALA A 280 6.67 5.22 -40.69
C ALA A 280 5.80 4.25 -41.55
N PRO A 281 4.77 3.56 -41.01
CA PRO A 281 3.90 2.71 -41.83
C PRO A 281 3.13 3.49 -42.90
N PHE A 282 2.73 4.74 -42.59
CA PHE A 282 2.05 5.59 -43.57
C PHE A 282 3.00 6.03 -44.69
N ALA A 283 4.22 6.48 -44.34
CA ALA A 283 5.24 6.86 -45.32
C ALA A 283 5.67 5.68 -46.22
N ALA A 284 5.65 4.46 -45.68
CA ALA A 284 5.91 3.22 -46.43
C ALA A 284 4.71 2.75 -47.28
N GLY A 285 3.54 3.38 -47.18
CA GLY A 285 2.32 2.98 -47.88
C GLY A 285 1.70 1.69 -47.33
N GLU A 286 1.94 1.36 -46.06
CA GLU A 286 1.44 0.15 -45.39
C GLU A 286 0.04 0.39 -44.78
N CYS A 287 -0.90 0.92 -45.58
CA CYS A 287 -2.25 1.26 -45.14
C CYS A 287 -2.96 0.08 -44.45
N LEU A 288 -2.69 -1.13 -44.94
CA LEU A 288 -3.34 -2.37 -44.50
C LEU A 288 -2.90 -2.87 -43.12
N SER A 289 -1.84 -2.26 -42.54
CA SER A 289 -1.44 -2.55 -41.15
C SER A 289 -2.48 -2.05 -40.14
N CYS A 290 -3.23 -1.00 -40.52
CA CYS A 290 -4.20 -0.33 -39.67
C CYS A 290 -5.62 -0.38 -40.25
N HIS A 291 -5.77 -0.52 -41.57
CA HIS A 291 -7.05 -0.53 -42.26
C HIS A 291 -7.36 -1.87 -42.93
N ASP A 292 -8.63 -2.27 -42.93
CA ASP A 292 -9.18 -3.35 -43.75
C ASP A 292 -9.96 -2.74 -44.93
N PRO A 293 -9.44 -2.82 -46.16
CA PRO A 293 -9.94 -2.07 -47.30
C PRO A 293 -11.23 -2.65 -47.87
N HIS A 294 -11.66 -3.83 -47.41
CA HIS A 294 -12.92 -4.44 -47.85
C HIS A 294 -13.99 -4.14 -46.82
N THR A 295 -13.80 -4.65 -45.60
CA THR A 295 -14.79 -4.55 -44.54
C THR A 295 -14.16 -4.54 -43.16
N ALA A 296 -14.70 -3.77 -42.23
CA ALA A 296 -14.26 -3.82 -40.84
C ALA A 296 -15.42 -3.77 -39.85
N ARG A 297 -15.17 -4.32 -38.67
CA ARG A 297 -16.05 -4.18 -37.50
C ARG A 297 -15.98 -2.79 -36.89
N ASN A 298 -14.93 -2.02 -37.21
CA ASN A 298 -14.65 -0.72 -36.62
C ASN A 298 -14.88 0.40 -37.64
N ALA A 299 -15.25 1.58 -37.15
CA ALA A 299 -15.41 2.76 -37.98
C ALA A 299 -14.12 3.10 -38.74
N LYS A 300 -14.26 3.75 -39.91
CA LYS A 300 -13.14 4.12 -40.80
C LYS A 300 -12.27 2.92 -41.19
N LEU A 301 -12.89 1.73 -41.24
CA LEU A 301 -12.25 0.51 -41.69
C LEU A 301 -11.02 0.09 -40.86
N LEU A 302 -10.96 0.41 -39.57
CA LEU A 302 -9.80 0.06 -38.74
C LEU A 302 -9.77 -1.44 -38.40
N THR A 303 -8.58 -2.06 -38.42
CA THR A 303 -8.36 -3.47 -38.05
C THR A 303 -8.61 -3.73 -36.56
N ALA A 304 -8.45 -2.71 -35.71
CA ALA A 304 -8.75 -2.76 -34.28
C ALA A 304 -9.44 -1.47 -33.78
N LYS A 305 -10.13 -1.58 -32.64
CA LYS A 305 -10.89 -0.47 -32.05
C LYS A 305 -10.03 0.45 -31.19
N GLY A 306 -10.09 1.76 -31.45
CA GLY A 306 -9.44 2.78 -30.62
C GLY A 306 -7.95 2.54 -30.47
N ASN A 307 -7.38 2.74 -29.27
CA ASN A 307 -5.95 2.59 -29.01
C ASN A 307 -5.38 1.21 -29.36
N LYS A 308 -6.22 0.17 -29.43
CA LYS A 308 -5.77 -1.18 -29.76
C LYS A 308 -5.13 -1.27 -31.15
N VAL A 309 -5.49 -0.38 -32.09
CA VAL A 309 -4.83 -0.32 -33.40
C VAL A 309 -3.38 0.13 -33.30
N CYS A 310 -3.06 0.99 -32.34
CA CYS A 310 -1.68 1.41 -32.09
C CYS A 310 -0.88 0.31 -31.39
N PHE A 311 -1.52 -0.42 -30.48
CA PHE A 311 -0.89 -1.45 -29.65
C PHE A 311 -0.54 -2.75 -30.38
N THR A 312 -0.99 -2.92 -31.63
CA THR A 312 -0.52 -4.03 -32.47
C THR A 312 0.98 -3.94 -32.75
N CYS A 313 1.54 -2.72 -32.75
CA CYS A 313 2.96 -2.46 -32.92
C CYS A 313 3.60 -1.77 -31.70
N HIS A 314 2.84 -1.01 -30.92
CA HIS A 314 3.28 -0.33 -29.69
C HIS A 314 2.76 -1.06 -28.44
N ASP A 315 3.09 -2.34 -28.31
CA ASP A 315 2.58 -3.23 -27.27
C ASP A 315 2.99 -2.79 -25.85
N GLU A 316 4.14 -2.14 -25.72
CA GLU A 316 4.64 -1.61 -24.46
C GLU A 316 3.73 -0.50 -23.90
N LYS A 317 2.93 0.15 -24.77
CA LYS A 317 1.94 1.16 -24.39
C LYS A 317 0.59 0.55 -23.99
N ALA A 318 0.38 -0.74 -24.21
CA ALA A 318 -0.83 -1.46 -23.78
C ALA A 318 -0.79 -1.89 -22.30
N GLN A 319 0.36 -1.73 -21.64
CA GLN A 319 0.55 -2.15 -20.26
C GLN A 319 -0.37 -1.38 -19.31
N LYS A 320 -1.02 -2.10 -18.39
CA LYS A 320 -1.81 -1.48 -17.34
C LYS A 320 -0.89 -0.88 -16.30
N VAL A 321 -1.13 0.39 -15.98
CA VAL A 321 -0.43 1.13 -14.94
C VAL A 321 -1.37 1.50 -13.81
N SER A 322 -0.85 1.67 -12.59
CA SER A 322 -1.65 2.01 -11.41
C SER A 322 -2.24 3.42 -11.47
N VAL A 323 -1.57 4.35 -12.14
CA VAL A 323 -2.01 5.74 -12.34
C VAL A 323 -2.07 6.02 -13.84
N PRO A 324 -3.17 5.63 -14.52
CA PRO A 324 -3.34 5.89 -15.94
C PRO A 324 -3.58 7.38 -16.19
N HIS A 325 -3.04 7.90 -17.30
CA HIS A 325 -3.43 9.23 -17.74
C HIS A 325 -4.85 9.19 -18.31
N LYS A 326 -5.75 10.04 -17.81
CA LYS A 326 -7.17 10.04 -18.18
C LYS A 326 -7.39 10.10 -19.70
N ALA A 327 -6.61 10.92 -20.41
CA ALA A 327 -6.69 11.04 -21.87
C ALA A 327 -6.44 9.71 -22.62
N MET A 328 -5.69 8.77 -22.03
CA MET A 328 -5.46 7.44 -22.61
C MET A 328 -6.65 6.49 -22.44
N THR A 329 -7.55 6.79 -21.48
CA THR A 329 -8.71 5.95 -21.15
C THR A 329 -10.02 6.50 -21.70
N GLU A 330 -10.02 7.73 -22.20
CA GLU A 330 -11.15 8.38 -22.85
C GLU A 330 -11.29 7.95 -24.32
N LYS A 331 -12.39 8.36 -24.95
CA LYS A 331 -12.83 7.87 -26.26
C LYS A 331 -11.80 8.15 -27.37
N GLU A 332 -11.19 9.32 -27.34
CA GLU A 332 -10.20 9.80 -28.31
C GLU A 332 -8.83 9.15 -28.09
N GLY A 333 -8.48 8.81 -26.84
CA GLY A 333 -7.32 8.01 -26.51
C GLY A 333 -6.00 8.62 -27.02
N CYS A 334 -5.20 7.81 -27.73
CA CYS A 334 -3.94 8.24 -28.35
C CYS A 334 -4.12 9.46 -29.27
N LEU A 335 -5.27 9.56 -29.95
CA LEU A 335 -5.56 10.61 -30.92
C LEU A 335 -5.83 11.97 -30.29
N SER A 336 -5.95 12.03 -28.96
CA SER A 336 -6.02 13.30 -28.21
C SER A 336 -4.72 14.11 -28.33
N CYS A 337 -3.60 13.41 -28.54
CA CYS A 337 -2.26 14.01 -28.62
C CYS A 337 -1.54 13.68 -29.92
N HIS A 338 -1.83 12.54 -30.55
CA HIS A 338 -1.13 12.04 -31.73
C HIS A 338 -1.97 12.08 -33.00
N LYS A 339 -1.34 12.27 -34.16
CA LYS A 339 -1.95 11.99 -35.47
C LYS A 339 -1.40 10.69 -36.05
N PRO A 340 -2.24 9.81 -36.63
CA PRO A 340 -1.83 8.47 -37.05
C PRO A 340 -1.08 8.42 -38.39
N HIS A 341 -1.22 9.44 -39.23
CA HIS A 341 -0.56 9.51 -40.55
C HIS A 341 0.62 10.47 -40.55
N ALA A 342 0.37 11.73 -40.19
CA ALA A 342 1.41 12.73 -40.06
C ALA A 342 1.00 13.82 -39.06
N ALA A 343 1.98 14.44 -38.40
CA ALA A 343 1.76 15.57 -37.50
C ALA A 343 2.80 16.67 -37.68
N SER A 344 2.57 17.80 -37.03
CA SER A 344 3.45 18.98 -37.11
C SER A 344 4.66 18.88 -36.20
N GLN A 345 4.63 17.99 -35.19
CA GLN A 345 5.70 17.82 -34.21
C GLN A 345 6.26 16.40 -34.23
N LYS A 346 7.52 16.25 -33.77
CA LYS A 346 8.17 14.94 -33.61
C LYS A 346 7.31 14.00 -32.77
N LYS A 347 7.48 12.69 -32.97
CA LYS A 347 6.66 11.64 -32.33
C LYS A 347 5.16 11.81 -32.61
N LEU A 348 4.82 12.41 -33.75
CA LEU A 348 3.47 12.60 -34.23
C LEU A 348 2.56 13.45 -33.32
N LEU A 349 3.12 14.34 -32.50
CA LEU A 349 2.33 15.20 -31.64
C LEU A 349 1.58 16.28 -32.45
N VAL A 350 0.33 16.55 -32.09
CA VAL A 350 -0.48 17.59 -32.75
C VAL A 350 0.02 19.00 -32.44
N LYS A 351 0.65 19.20 -31.27
CA LYS A 351 1.16 20.47 -30.74
C LYS A 351 2.41 20.20 -29.88
N SER A 352 3.10 21.25 -29.45
CA SER A 352 4.22 21.11 -28.51
C SER A 352 3.79 20.47 -27.18
N GLN A 353 4.71 19.86 -26.44
CA GLN A 353 4.38 19.12 -25.20
C GLN A 353 3.67 20.01 -24.17
N SER A 354 4.19 21.21 -23.89
CA SER A 354 3.58 22.12 -22.92
C SER A 354 2.22 22.63 -23.37
N GLU A 355 2.07 22.99 -24.65
CA GLU A 355 0.79 23.46 -25.19
C GLU A 355 -0.29 22.35 -25.09
N LEU A 356 0.08 21.10 -25.38
CA LEU A 356 -0.80 19.94 -25.18
C LEU A 356 -1.19 19.75 -23.72
N CYS A 357 -0.21 19.80 -22.81
CA CYS A 357 -0.50 19.63 -21.40
C CYS A 357 -1.40 20.76 -20.89
N PHE A 358 -1.10 22.01 -21.24
CA PHE A 358 -1.81 23.18 -20.73
C PHE A 358 -3.20 23.39 -21.32
N SER A 359 -3.52 22.82 -22.49
CA SER A 359 -4.90 22.85 -23.01
C SER A 359 -5.89 22.12 -22.09
N CYS A 360 -5.41 21.17 -21.27
CA CYS A 360 -6.23 20.48 -20.27
C CYS A 360 -5.83 20.83 -18.82
N HIS A 361 -4.55 21.11 -18.57
CA HIS A 361 -4.00 21.44 -17.25
C HIS A 361 -3.80 22.95 -17.06
N ALA A 362 -4.83 23.74 -17.37
CA ALA A 362 -4.77 25.21 -17.31
C ALA A 362 -4.36 25.75 -15.92
N ALA A 363 -4.84 25.12 -14.84
CA ALA A 363 -4.46 25.51 -13.48
C ALA A 363 -2.97 25.31 -13.19
N THR A 364 -2.36 24.27 -13.77
CA THR A 364 -0.91 24.05 -13.67
C THR A 364 -0.16 25.10 -14.47
N ALA A 365 -0.65 25.48 -15.66
CA ALA A 365 -0.04 26.53 -16.49
C ALA A 365 0.09 27.88 -15.74
N LEU A 366 -0.89 28.21 -14.88
CA LEU A 366 -0.83 29.42 -14.04
C LEU A 366 0.39 29.45 -13.11
N LYS A 367 0.92 28.28 -12.73
CA LYS A 367 2.11 28.20 -11.87
C LYS A 367 3.39 28.67 -12.56
N GLN A 368 3.41 28.83 -13.88
CA GLN A 368 4.57 29.43 -14.55
C GLN A 368 4.75 30.92 -14.21
N LYS A 369 3.72 31.56 -13.64
CA LYS A 369 3.72 32.99 -13.31
C LYS A 369 3.99 33.28 -11.82
N VAL A 370 4.23 32.26 -10.99
CA VAL A 370 4.51 32.47 -9.56
C VAL A 370 5.96 32.93 -9.36
N ALA A 371 6.24 33.55 -8.21
CA ALA A 371 7.53 34.21 -7.97
C ALA A 371 8.75 33.27 -8.01
N LYS A 372 8.59 32.01 -7.58
CA LYS A 372 9.65 30.99 -7.59
C LYS A 372 9.16 29.78 -8.36
N VAL A 373 9.59 29.67 -9.61
CA VAL A 373 9.29 28.54 -10.50
C VAL A 373 10.47 27.60 -10.52
N HIS A 374 10.21 26.29 -10.48
CA HIS A 374 11.27 25.29 -10.61
C HIS A 374 11.77 25.25 -12.07
N PRO A 375 13.09 25.33 -12.36
CA PRO A 375 13.58 25.50 -13.72
C PRO A 375 13.07 24.47 -14.74
N PRO A 376 13.03 23.14 -14.47
CA PRO A 376 12.48 22.17 -15.42
C PRO A 376 11.02 22.46 -15.81
N PHE A 377 10.23 23.07 -14.91
CA PHE A 377 8.86 23.45 -15.20
C PHE A 377 8.77 24.79 -15.96
N ALA A 378 9.64 25.75 -15.65
CA ALA A 378 9.78 26.99 -16.42
C ALA A 378 10.16 26.71 -17.88
N ASP A 379 11.04 25.73 -18.08
CA ASP A 379 11.55 25.31 -19.39
C ASP A 379 10.61 24.33 -20.12
N ASN A 380 9.37 24.16 -19.64
CA ASN A 380 8.35 23.31 -20.26
C ASN A 380 8.72 21.81 -20.38
N MET A 381 9.63 21.32 -19.53
CA MET A 381 10.12 19.93 -19.56
C MET A 381 9.21 18.96 -18.79
N CYS A 382 7.91 18.99 -19.07
CA CYS A 382 6.92 18.17 -18.36
C CYS A 382 7.28 16.67 -18.39
N GLY A 383 7.77 16.18 -19.53
CA GLY A 383 8.11 14.77 -19.76
C GLY A 383 9.33 14.23 -19.00
N THR A 384 10.14 15.11 -18.40
CA THR A 384 11.27 14.69 -17.56
C THR A 384 10.77 14.10 -16.24
N CYS A 385 9.73 14.72 -15.69
CA CYS A 385 9.15 14.34 -14.41
C CYS A 385 7.89 13.49 -14.55
N HIS A 386 7.06 13.76 -15.57
CA HIS A 386 5.76 13.11 -15.76
C HIS A 386 5.77 12.16 -16.95
N ALA A 387 5.11 11.02 -16.80
CA ALA A 387 4.83 10.05 -17.85
C ALA A 387 3.48 10.36 -18.50
N PRO A 388 3.43 10.95 -19.72
CA PRO A 388 2.19 11.39 -20.37
C PRO A 388 1.24 10.24 -20.77
N HIS A 389 1.73 9.00 -20.76
CA HIS A 389 0.92 7.79 -21.00
C HIS A 389 0.40 7.15 -19.69
N GLY A 390 0.77 7.70 -18.53
CA GLY A 390 0.53 7.12 -17.21
C GLY A 390 1.77 6.42 -16.64
N SER A 391 1.74 6.13 -15.33
CA SER A 391 2.81 5.44 -14.62
C SER A 391 2.28 4.66 -13.41
N ASN A 392 3.16 3.94 -12.70
CA ASN A 392 2.83 3.33 -11.42
C ASN A 392 3.07 4.26 -10.21
N MET A 393 3.45 5.52 -10.45
CA MET A 393 3.79 6.48 -9.41
C MET A 393 2.71 7.56 -9.25
N PRO A 394 2.43 8.02 -8.02
CA PRO A 394 1.48 9.12 -7.77
C PRO A 394 1.83 10.36 -8.59
N GLY A 395 0.81 11.04 -9.12
CA GLY A 395 1.02 12.21 -9.99
C GLY A 395 1.62 11.87 -11.36
N MET A 396 1.59 10.59 -11.77
CA MET A 396 2.17 10.11 -13.03
C MET A 396 3.68 10.38 -13.14
N LEU A 397 4.43 10.29 -12.04
CA LEU A 397 5.88 10.50 -12.09
C LEU A 397 6.59 9.39 -12.86
N THR A 398 7.68 9.73 -13.56
CA THR A 398 8.50 8.78 -14.32
C THR A 398 9.18 7.75 -13.42
N MET A 399 9.41 8.09 -12.15
CA MET A 399 9.98 7.23 -11.12
C MET A 399 9.60 7.71 -9.71
N ARG A 400 10.15 7.07 -8.66
CA ARG A 400 9.93 7.48 -7.26
C ARG A 400 10.43 8.91 -7.04
N MET A 401 9.67 9.71 -6.30
CA MET A 401 9.88 11.16 -6.26
C MET A 401 11.25 11.56 -5.71
N ASP A 402 11.80 10.85 -4.74
CA ASP A 402 13.17 11.02 -4.27
C ASP A 402 14.20 10.71 -5.36
N SER A 403 14.11 9.54 -6.02
CA SER A 403 15.00 9.17 -7.13
C SER A 403 14.91 10.16 -8.28
N LEU A 404 13.71 10.65 -8.59
CA LEU A 404 13.49 11.69 -9.58
C LEU A 404 14.20 12.99 -9.17
N CYS A 405 14.00 13.45 -7.94
CA CYS A 405 14.65 14.66 -7.45
C CYS A 405 16.18 14.50 -7.41
N TYR A 406 16.70 13.37 -6.94
CA TYR A 406 18.14 13.11 -6.84
C TYR A 406 18.83 12.95 -8.20
N SER A 407 18.09 12.59 -9.25
CA SER A 407 18.65 12.55 -10.62
C SER A 407 19.24 13.89 -11.07
N CYS A 408 18.76 15.01 -10.50
CA CYS A 408 19.32 16.35 -10.70
C CYS A 408 19.95 16.94 -9.42
N HIS A 409 19.44 16.58 -8.23
CA HIS A 409 19.90 17.05 -6.93
C HIS A 409 20.69 15.95 -6.19
N ALA A 410 21.72 15.40 -6.84
CA ALA A 410 22.46 14.25 -6.33
C ALA A 410 23.14 14.50 -4.97
N ASP A 411 23.52 15.75 -4.69
CA ASP A 411 24.09 16.13 -3.39
C ASP A 411 23.09 15.93 -2.23
N ALA A 412 21.79 16.07 -2.50
CA ALA A 412 20.74 15.88 -1.49
C ALA A 412 20.68 14.44 -0.98
N GLU A 413 20.92 13.45 -1.87
CA GLU A 413 20.90 12.04 -1.50
C GLU A 413 21.92 11.74 -0.40
N THR A 414 23.16 12.19 -0.60
CA THR A 414 24.24 12.02 0.40
C THR A 414 24.00 12.85 1.66
N ARG A 415 23.45 14.08 1.53
CA ARG A 415 23.13 14.93 2.67
C ARG A 415 22.03 14.33 3.55
N PHE A 416 21.08 13.59 2.97
CA PHE A 416 19.96 13.00 3.69
C PHE A 416 20.24 11.59 4.22
N ALA A 417 21.32 10.95 3.80
CA ALA A 417 21.82 9.70 4.38
C ALA A 417 22.45 9.94 5.77
N LYS A 418 21.61 10.18 6.79
CA LYS A 418 22.02 10.40 8.19
C LYS A 418 21.31 9.43 9.13
N THR A 419 21.75 9.39 10.39
CA THR A 419 21.19 8.48 11.42
C THR A 419 19.71 8.69 11.66
N PHE A 420 19.26 9.95 11.65
CA PHE A 420 17.85 10.31 11.83
C PHE A 420 17.38 11.04 10.58
N VAL A 421 16.44 10.43 9.87
CA VAL A 421 15.84 11.00 8.65
C VAL A 421 14.38 11.31 8.95
N HIS A 422 13.95 12.51 8.58
CA HIS A 422 12.58 12.94 8.79
C HIS A 422 11.64 12.10 7.90
N GLN A 423 10.50 11.66 8.45
CA GLN A 423 9.63 10.68 7.81
C GLN A 423 9.25 11.02 6.35
N PRO A 424 8.86 12.25 5.99
CA PRO A 424 8.55 12.60 4.60
C PRO A 424 9.72 12.41 3.64
N VAL A 425 10.98 12.57 4.09
CA VAL A 425 12.16 12.29 3.28
C VAL A 425 12.38 10.77 3.20
N ALA A 426 12.31 10.07 4.33
CA ALA A 426 12.50 8.62 4.41
C ALA A 426 11.47 7.82 3.58
N THR A 427 10.26 8.36 3.39
CA THR A 427 9.20 7.74 2.57
C THR A 427 9.03 8.38 1.20
N SER A 428 10.01 9.15 0.72
CA SER A 428 10.02 9.73 -0.63
C SER A 428 8.86 10.70 -0.92
N LEU A 429 8.37 11.41 0.09
CA LEU A 429 7.27 12.38 0.04
C LEU A 429 7.77 13.83 0.05
N CYS A 430 8.74 14.16 -0.81
CA CYS A 430 9.27 15.53 -0.97
C CYS A 430 8.14 16.56 -1.20
N GLY A 431 7.11 16.15 -1.96
CA GLY A 431 5.91 16.92 -2.26
C GLY A 431 5.00 17.22 -1.06
N ALA A 432 5.26 16.68 0.14
CA ALA A 432 4.50 17.05 1.33
C ALA A 432 4.75 18.51 1.73
N CYS A 433 5.99 18.98 1.56
CA CYS A 433 6.41 20.33 1.91
C CYS A 433 6.73 21.19 0.67
N HIS A 434 7.26 20.57 -0.39
CA HIS A 434 7.67 21.27 -1.62
C HIS A 434 6.62 21.18 -2.71
N ASP A 435 6.52 22.21 -3.55
CA ASP A 435 5.79 22.17 -4.82
C ASP A 435 6.80 22.19 -5.97
N ALA A 436 6.96 21.06 -6.65
CA ALA A 436 7.97 20.89 -7.69
C ALA A 436 7.72 21.74 -8.95
N HIS A 437 6.58 22.41 -9.09
CA HIS A 437 6.32 23.34 -10.19
C HIS A 437 6.69 24.77 -9.82
N GLY A 438 6.29 25.23 -8.65
CA GLY A 438 6.55 26.59 -8.21
C GLY A 438 5.65 27.05 -7.08
N THR A 439 6.17 27.95 -6.25
CA THR A 439 5.40 28.66 -5.21
C THR A 439 5.84 30.12 -5.11
N ALA A 440 5.16 30.90 -4.27
CA ALA A 440 5.62 32.25 -3.93
C ALA A 440 6.84 32.25 -2.98
N LEU A 441 7.13 31.11 -2.34
CA LEU A 441 8.13 30.99 -1.27
C LEU A 441 9.45 30.44 -1.79
N SER A 442 10.54 30.85 -1.15
CA SER A 442 11.88 30.30 -1.38
C SER A 442 11.92 28.79 -1.12
N ALA A 443 12.86 28.11 -1.79
CA ALA A 443 13.00 26.64 -1.76
C ALA A 443 11.71 25.88 -2.15
N LEU A 444 10.79 26.54 -2.87
CA LEU A 444 9.55 25.96 -3.38
C LEU A 444 8.63 25.42 -2.28
N LEU A 445 8.66 26.01 -1.09
CA LEU A 445 7.83 25.59 0.02
C LEU A 445 6.35 25.91 -0.23
N LYS A 446 5.45 24.99 0.15
CA LYS A 446 3.99 25.15 -0.01
C LYS A 446 3.37 26.14 0.97
N ALA A 447 4.01 26.40 2.10
CA ALA A 447 3.61 27.36 3.11
C ALA A 447 4.84 27.75 3.97
N PRO A 448 4.76 28.79 4.81
CA PRO A 448 5.84 29.12 5.73
C PRO A 448 6.22 27.93 6.63
N PRO A 449 7.50 27.77 7.02
CA PRO A 449 7.99 26.56 7.68
C PRO A 449 7.17 26.12 8.90
N ALA A 450 6.86 27.05 9.80
CA ALA A 450 6.09 26.76 11.02
C ALA A 450 4.69 26.21 10.73
N GLU A 451 4.02 26.79 9.73
CA GLU A 451 2.71 26.35 9.30
C GLU A 451 2.77 24.94 8.70
N LEU A 452 3.78 24.65 7.87
CA LEU A 452 4.02 23.31 7.33
C LEU A 452 4.25 22.28 8.44
N CYS A 453 5.13 22.60 9.40
CA CYS A 453 5.42 21.71 10.52
C CYS A 453 4.17 21.42 11.34
N ARG A 454 3.34 22.44 11.63
CA ARG A 454 2.13 22.30 12.45
C ARG A 454 1.09 21.36 11.84
N LYS A 455 1.04 21.21 10.51
CA LYS A 455 0.12 20.26 9.85
C LYS A 455 0.30 18.82 10.34
N CYS A 456 1.48 18.45 10.84
CA CYS A 456 1.76 17.12 11.39
C CYS A 456 2.19 17.16 12.87
N HIS A 457 2.75 18.26 13.35
CA HIS A 457 3.26 18.43 14.72
C HIS A 457 2.34 19.28 15.61
N ASP A 458 1.04 19.35 15.33
CA ASP A 458 0.09 20.20 16.08
C ASP A 458 0.10 19.91 17.59
N ASN A 459 0.22 18.63 17.97
CA ASN A 459 0.31 18.21 19.38
C ASN A 459 1.53 18.80 20.11
N LEU A 460 2.60 19.11 19.39
CA LEU A 460 3.77 19.78 19.96
C LEU A 460 3.48 21.28 20.20
N MET A 461 2.65 21.89 19.36
CA MET A 461 2.35 23.33 19.38
C MET A 461 1.12 23.67 20.23
N GLY A 462 0.33 22.68 20.66
CA GLY A 462 -0.98 22.84 21.27
C GLY A 462 -1.04 22.85 22.81
N VAL A 463 0.02 23.20 23.54
CA VAL A 463 -0.02 23.11 25.01
C VAL A 463 -0.65 24.32 25.68
N LYS A 464 -1.89 24.13 26.10
CA LYS A 464 -2.76 25.14 26.72
C LYS A 464 -2.42 25.49 28.18
N ASN A 465 -1.34 24.98 28.78
CA ASN A 465 -1.02 25.17 30.21
C ASN A 465 0.50 25.16 30.52
N ALA A 466 1.32 25.78 29.66
CA ALA A 466 2.76 25.89 29.91
C ALA A 466 3.04 27.04 30.91
N LYS A 467 3.79 26.76 31.99
CA LYS A 467 4.28 27.81 32.91
C LYS A 467 5.54 28.50 32.38
N SER A 468 6.30 27.82 31.54
CA SER A 468 7.45 28.41 30.86
C SER A 468 7.52 27.95 29.41
N ASN A 469 7.91 28.88 28.54
CA ASN A 469 8.05 28.67 27.11
C ASN A 469 9.44 29.13 26.66
N HIS A 470 10.04 28.37 25.75
CA HIS A 470 11.33 28.68 25.18
C HIS A 470 11.15 29.70 24.04
N PRO A 471 11.81 30.88 24.08
CA PRO A 471 11.52 31.95 23.12
C PRO A 471 11.64 31.59 21.64
N PRO A 472 12.65 30.83 21.17
CA PRO A 472 12.71 30.40 19.76
C PRO A 472 11.50 29.56 19.33
N PHE A 473 10.95 28.76 20.25
CA PHE A 473 9.77 27.95 19.97
C PHE A 473 8.51 28.81 19.80
N VAL A 474 8.31 29.82 20.66
CA VAL A 474 7.17 30.76 20.58
C VAL A 474 7.23 31.61 19.31
N LYS A 475 8.45 31.96 18.88
CA LYS A 475 8.70 32.70 17.62
C LYS A 475 8.55 31.83 16.37
N ASN A 476 8.31 30.54 16.53
CA ASN A 476 8.26 29.54 15.46
C ASN A 476 9.57 29.34 14.69
N ASP A 477 10.71 29.60 15.31
CA ASP A 477 12.05 29.48 14.73
C ASP A 477 12.59 28.05 14.84
N CYS A 478 11.79 27.06 14.43
CA CYS A 478 12.09 25.63 14.63
C CYS A 478 13.43 25.23 14.00
N MET A 479 13.74 25.81 12.84
CA MET A 479 14.94 25.50 12.06
C MET A 479 16.22 26.11 12.61
N VAL A 480 16.17 26.90 13.70
CA VAL A 480 17.39 27.30 14.44
C VAL A 480 17.98 26.09 15.16
N CYS A 481 17.12 25.18 15.63
CA CYS A 481 17.53 23.99 16.36
C CYS A 481 17.43 22.72 15.53
N HIS A 482 16.44 22.61 14.64
CA HIS A 482 16.13 21.38 13.92
C HIS A 482 16.51 21.41 12.45
N ASN A 483 16.97 20.26 11.93
CA ASN A 483 17.06 20.01 10.50
C ASN A 483 15.77 19.29 10.04
N PRO A 484 14.98 19.88 9.12
CA PRO A 484 13.69 19.31 8.70
C PRO A 484 13.82 18.10 7.76
N HIS A 485 15.04 17.75 7.33
CA HIS A 485 15.29 16.64 6.40
C HIS A 485 15.99 15.47 7.09
N ALA A 486 17.19 15.70 7.62
CA ALA A 486 18.03 14.66 8.16
C ALA A 486 19.08 15.22 9.13
N SER A 487 19.42 14.47 10.17
CA SER A 487 20.50 14.80 11.10
C SER A 487 21.17 13.54 11.66
N SER A 488 22.44 13.66 12.04
CA SER A 488 23.13 12.62 12.82
C SER A 488 22.84 12.72 14.32
N HIS A 489 22.09 13.74 14.76
CA HIS A 489 21.83 14.03 16.16
C HIS A 489 20.37 13.71 16.54
N LYS A 490 20.20 13.10 17.71
CA LYS A 490 18.89 12.67 18.22
C LYS A 490 17.94 13.86 18.33
N GLY A 491 16.69 13.65 17.91
CA GLY A 491 15.69 14.72 17.89
C GLY A 491 15.84 15.66 16.69
N MET A 492 16.55 15.24 15.64
CA MET A 492 16.71 16.01 14.40
C MET A 492 17.39 17.37 14.61
N THR A 493 18.29 17.50 15.59
CA THR A 493 18.95 18.78 15.86
C THR A 493 20.04 19.08 14.84
N GLN A 494 20.29 20.35 14.53
CA GLN A 494 21.33 20.74 13.56
C GLN A 494 22.76 20.41 14.04
N LYS A 495 22.96 20.37 15.36
CA LYS A 495 24.24 20.19 16.04
C LYS A 495 24.06 19.29 17.28
N PRO A 496 25.14 18.78 17.91
CA PRO A 496 25.07 18.17 19.22
C PRO A 496 24.41 19.11 20.23
N GLN A 497 23.61 18.56 21.16
CA GLN A 497 22.78 19.37 22.07
C GLN A 497 23.59 20.35 22.93
N GLN A 498 24.78 19.94 23.40
CA GLN A 498 25.69 20.82 24.15
C GLN A 498 26.08 22.06 23.33
N GLU A 499 26.59 21.87 22.11
CA GLU A 499 27.01 22.97 21.23
C GLU A 499 25.83 23.85 20.83
N LEU A 500 24.70 23.23 20.50
CA LEU A 500 23.49 23.92 20.08
C LEU A 500 22.96 24.84 21.19
N CYS A 501 22.81 24.30 22.41
CA CYS A 501 22.31 25.08 23.55
C CYS A 501 23.35 26.10 24.02
N GLY A 502 24.63 25.72 24.06
CA GLY A 502 25.74 26.59 24.48
C GLY A 502 25.87 27.85 23.62
N GLY A 503 25.57 27.76 22.32
CA GLY A 503 25.58 28.90 21.40
C GLY A 503 24.67 30.07 21.81
N CYS A 504 23.58 29.80 22.56
CA CYS A 504 22.68 30.82 23.10
C CYS A 504 22.76 30.95 24.63
N HIS A 505 23.14 29.88 25.33
CA HIS A 505 23.22 29.82 26.79
C HIS A 505 24.67 29.92 27.29
N ALA A 506 25.37 30.98 26.89
CA ALA A 506 26.80 31.19 27.14
C ALA A 506 27.21 31.05 28.62
N LYS A 507 26.35 31.42 29.57
CA LYS A 507 26.62 31.25 31.01
C LYS A 507 26.75 29.78 31.42
N VAL A 508 25.91 28.91 30.86
CA VAL A 508 25.93 27.47 31.14
C VAL A 508 27.13 26.82 30.46
N ASP A 509 27.43 27.22 29.23
CA ASP A 509 28.61 26.75 28.51
C ASP A 509 29.90 27.13 29.23
N LYS A 510 30.02 28.40 29.67
CA LYS A 510 31.14 28.87 30.51
C LYS A 510 31.26 28.07 31.80
N ALA A 511 30.15 27.80 32.49
CA ALA A 511 30.14 27.00 33.72
C ALA A 511 30.60 25.55 33.47
N LEU A 512 30.26 24.97 32.31
CA LEU A 512 30.74 23.66 31.90
C LEU A 512 32.25 23.66 31.63
N GLN A 513 32.82 24.75 31.10
CA GLN A 513 34.28 24.84 30.89
C GLN A 513 35.03 25.06 32.20
N GLU A 514 34.62 26.04 33.01
CA GLU A 514 35.37 26.56 34.16
C GLU A 514 35.05 25.87 35.50
N GLY A 515 33.95 25.10 35.58
CA GLY A 515 33.53 24.47 36.84
C GLY A 515 34.54 23.45 37.37
N ARG A 516 34.86 23.51 38.66
CA ARG A 516 35.68 22.50 39.35
C ARG A 516 34.94 21.16 39.48
N SER A 517 33.66 21.22 39.81
CA SER A 517 32.75 20.08 39.85
C SER A 517 31.66 20.29 38.80
N LYS A 518 31.41 19.27 37.98
CA LYS A 518 30.46 19.34 36.85
C LYS A 518 29.48 18.18 36.95
N HIS A 519 28.21 18.44 36.69
CA HIS A 519 27.19 17.41 36.74
C HIS A 519 27.22 16.57 35.46
N ALA A 520 27.17 15.24 35.58
CA ALA A 520 27.34 14.34 34.43
C ALA A 520 26.35 14.59 33.26
N PRO A 521 25.05 14.87 33.47
CA PRO A 521 24.14 15.21 32.37
C PRO A 521 24.57 16.46 31.60
N LEU A 522 25.21 17.44 32.25
CA LEU A 522 25.73 18.62 31.57
C LEU A 522 26.96 18.27 30.73
N VAL A 523 27.89 17.50 31.29
CA VAL A 523 29.13 17.07 30.61
C VAL A 523 28.83 16.23 29.38
N ASN A 524 27.80 15.38 29.46
CA ASN A 524 27.38 14.52 28.36
C ASN A 524 26.48 15.24 27.33
N GLY A 525 26.19 16.53 27.52
CA GLY A 525 25.33 17.31 26.64
C GLY A 525 23.87 16.86 26.66
N GLU A 526 23.40 16.26 27.77
CA GLU A 526 22.07 15.67 27.91
C GLU A 526 21.09 16.66 28.56
N CYS A 527 21.12 17.92 28.12
CA CYS A 527 20.32 19.02 28.65
C CYS A 527 18.82 18.67 28.69
N SER A 528 18.32 17.92 27.70
CA SER A 528 16.92 17.52 27.63
C SER A 528 16.50 16.40 28.58
N LYS A 529 17.41 15.87 29.40
CA LYS A 529 17.02 14.96 30.50
C LYS A 529 16.42 15.72 31.69
N CYS A 530 16.72 17.02 31.80
CA CYS A 530 16.23 17.87 32.88
C CYS A 530 15.35 19.01 32.36
N HIS A 531 15.64 19.54 31.17
CA HIS A 531 14.92 20.64 30.56
C HIS A 531 14.08 20.21 29.36
N SER A 532 12.92 20.85 29.17
CA SER A 532 12.18 20.83 27.91
C SER A 532 12.69 21.93 27.00
N PRO A 533 13.17 21.64 25.78
CA PRO A 533 13.67 22.66 24.85
C PRO A 533 12.55 23.50 24.19
N HIS A 534 11.28 23.22 24.49
CA HIS A 534 10.12 23.88 23.88
C HIS A 534 9.26 24.60 24.93
N TYR A 535 8.50 23.85 25.71
CA TYR A 535 7.67 24.38 26.78
C TYR A 535 7.65 23.39 27.94
N ALA A 536 7.42 23.89 29.16
CA ALA A 536 7.23 23.04 30.32
C ALA A 536 6.08 23.55 31.18
N LYS A 537 5.46 22.63 31.92
CA LYS A 537 4.49 22.95 32.97
C LYS A 537 5.15 23.52 34.23
N GLN A 538 6.49 23.51 34.30
CA GLN A 538 7.28 24.03 35.41
C GLN A 538 8.03 25.28 34.98
N GLU A 539 8.54 26.02 35.95
CA GLU A 539 9.43 27.15 35.70
C GLU A 539 10.78 26.69 35.13
N LYS A 540 11.49 27.62 34.48
CA LYS A 540 12.84 27.39 33.91
C LYS A 540 12.92 26.17 32.98
N LEU A 541 11.80 25.85 32.33
CA LEU A 541 11.64 24.72 31.43
C LEU A 541 11.96 23.34 32.04
N LEU A 542 11.84 23.16 33.35
CA LEU A 542 12.14 21.86 33.98
C LEU A 542 11.07 20.80 33.65
N LEU A 543 11.50 19.56 33.43
CA LEU A 543 10.58 18.44 33.19
C LEU A 543 9.80 18.03 34.45
N VAL A 544 10.46 18.13 35.62
CA VAL A 544 9.94 17.77 36.95
C VAL A 544 10.48 18.81 37.96
N THR A 545 9.74 19.08 39.03
CA THR A 545 10.11 20.09 40.04
C THR A 545 11.00 19.54 41.15
N GLY A 546 11.84 20.42 41.70
CA GLY A 546 12.46 20.27 43.03
C GLY A 546 13.29 18.99 43.23
N THR A 547 13.17 18.44 44.44
CA THR A 547 13.93 17.28 44.94
C THR A 547 13.67 16.00 44.12
N GLU A 548 12.46 15.83 43.59
CA GLU A 548 12.09 14.65 42.80
C GLU A 548 12.96 14.49 41.54
N MET A 549 13.28 15.59 40.85
CA MET A 549 14.18 15.60 39.69
C MET A 549 15.56 15.01 40.05
N CYS A 550 16.10 15.40 41.21
CA CYS A 550 17.41 14.93 41.65
C CYS A 550 17.35 13.44 42.04
N LEU A 551 16.32 13.05 42.80
CA LEU A 551 16.19 11.68 43.31
C LEU A 551 15.85 10.64 42.25
N ALA A 552 15.32 11.05 41.08
CA ALA A 552 15.13 10.17 39.93
C ALA A 552 16.44 9.49 39.49
N CYS A 553 17.56 10.20 39.58
CA CYS A 553 18.90 9.68 39.28
C CYS A 553 19.67 9.32 40.56
N HIS A 554 19.58 10.12 41.63
CA HIS A 554 20.26 9.90 42.90
C HIS A 554 19.49 8.95 43.83
N LYS A 555 19.11 7.77 43.32
CA LYS A 555 18.24 6.80 44.02
C LYS A 555 18.79 6.35 45.38
N LYS A 556 20.11 6.21 45.50
CA LYS A 556 20.78 5.86 46.78
C LYS A 556 20.53 6.94 47.85
N MET A 557 20.60 8.21 47.46
CA MET A 557 20.28 9.32 48.36
C MET A 557 18.80 9.30 48.73
N GLY A 558 17.92 9.07 47.76
CA GLY A 558 16.48 8.96 48.01
C GLY A 558 16.13 7.82 48.98
N ALA A 559 16.84 6.69 48.93
CA ALA A 559 16.67 5.60 49.88
C ALA A 559 17.15 5.98 51.29
N LYS A 560 18.29 6.68 51.41
CA LYS A 560 18.80 7.19 52.69
C LYS A 560 17.80 8.15 53.34
N LEU A 561 17.35 9.17 52.59
CA LEU A 561 16.40 10.16 53.10
C LEU A 561 15.09 9.52 53.61
N LYS A 562 14.65 8.39 53.04
CA LYS A 562 13.46 7.67 53.49
C LYS A 562 13.67 6.83 54.75
N GLY A 563 14.89 6.39 55.02
CA GLY A 563 15.21 5.43 56.08
C GLY A 563 15.99 6.00 57.26
N GLU A 564 16.32 7.29 57.23
CA GLU A 564 17.17 7.97 58.21
C GLU A 564 16.54 9.29 58.66
N LYS A 565 17.03 9.84 59.78
CA LYS A 565 16.65 11.19 60.19
C LYS A 565 17.22 12.17 59.17
N ILE A 566 16.35 12.95 58.52
CA ILE A 566 16.75 13.91 57.49
C ILE A 566 17.21 15.21 58.14
N HIS A 567 18.30 15.78 57.63
CA HIS A 567 18.72 17.12 58.00
C HIS A 567 17.79 18.14 57.35
N PHE A 568 17.18 19.03 58.14
CA PHE A 568 16.05 19.87 57.71
C PHE A 568 16.25 20.56 56.34
N PRO A 569 17.39 21.24 56.04
CA PRO A 569 17.62 21.85 54.73
C PRO A 569 17.51 20.89 53.53
N ALA A 570 17.80 19.60 53.74
CA ALA A 570 17.69 18.56 52.71
C ALA A 570 16.23 18.15 52.42
N THR A 571 15.26 18.52 53.28
CA THR A 571 13.83 18.31 53.05
C THR A 571 13.22 19.36 52.12
N GLU A 572 13.80 20.56 52.04
CA GLU A 572 13.25 21.68 51.28
C GLU A 572 13.69 21.66 49.82
N SER A 573 15.00 21.83 49.56
CA SER A 573 15.54 21.89 48.20
C SER A 573 17.01 21.54 48.14
N CYS A 574 17.36 20.58 47.29
CA CYS A 574 18.76 20.29 46.98
C CYS A 574 19.51 21.51 46.42
N GLY A 575 18.79 22.42 45.73
CA GLY A 575 19.35 23.59 45.06
C GLY A 575 19.80 24.72 45.98
N GLY A 576 19.41 24.70 47.26
CA GLY A 576 19.91 25.68 48.24
C GLY A 576 21.40 25.45 48.55
N CYS A 577 21.81 24.18 48.55
CA CYS A 577 23.17 23.76 48.87
C CYS A 577 23.98 23.35 47.63
N HIS A 578 23.33 22.92 46.55
CA HIS A 578 23.99 22.42 45.34
C HIS A 578 23.67 23.26 44.10
N GLN A 579 24.68 23.49 43.24
CA GLN A 579 24.53 24.01 41.89
C GLN A 579 24.28 22.85 40.91
N PRO A 580 23.09 22.70 40.31
CA PRO A 580 22.72 21.52 39.53
C PRO A 580 23.51 21.29 38.23
N HIS A 581 24.26 22.29 37.77
CA HIS A 581 25.01 22.27 36.51
C HIS A 581 26.50 22.08 36.75
N ALA A 582 27.14 23.07 37.35
CA ALA A 582 28.55 23.05 37.70
C ALA A 582 28.79 24.01 38.87
N SER A 583 29.87 23.80 39.61
CA SER A 583 30.32 24.68 40.69
C SER A 583 31.83 24.80 40.70
N LYS A 584 32.35 25.89 41.28
CA LYS A 584 33.76 26.06 41.65
C LYS A 584 34.15 25.23 42.88
N GLU A 585 33.16 24.74 43.62
CA GLU A 585 33.34 23.90 44.79
C GLU A 585 33.19 22.41 44.46
N VAL A 586 33.78 21.56 45.31
CA VAL A 586 33.63 20.10 45.19
C VAL A 586 32.18 19.67 45.46
N SER A 587 31.77 18.54 44.89
CA SER A 587 30.42 17.97 45.09
C SER A 587 29.28 18.93 44.72
N LEU A 588 29.53 19.81 43.74
CA LEU A 588 28.57 20.79 43.24
C LEU A 588 28.04 21.75 44.33
N LEU A 589 28.78 22.03 45.40
CA LEU A 589 28.28 22.93 46.46
C LEU A 589 28.09 24.36 45.95
N SER A 590 27.10 25.09 46.46
CA SER A 590 26.83 26.48 46.06
C SER A 590 27.93 27.46 46.49
N GLN A 591 28.61 27.14 47.58
CA GLN A 591 29.69 27.90 48.19
C GLN A 591 30.54 27.00 49.11
N PRO A 592 31.69 27.46 49.63
CA PRO A 592 32.51 26.68 50.55
C PRO A 592 31.70 26.13 51.74
N VAL A 593 31.93 24.88 52.11
CA VAL A 593 31.11 24.14 53.09
C VAL A 593 30.91 24.88 54.42
N ASN A 594 31.97 25.48 54.97
CA ASN A 594 31.88 26.18 56.26
C ASN A 594 31.00 27.42 56.15
N GLN A 595 31.10 28.16 55.04
CA GLN A 595 30.22 29.30 54.78
C GLN A 595 28.77 28.85 54.58
N LEU A 596 28.56 27.71 53.91
CA LEU A 596 27.21 27.16 53.68
C LEU A 596 26.54 26.75 55.00
N CYS A 597 27.25 26.03 55.86
CA CYS A 597 26.73 25.64 57.18
C CYS A 597 26.48 26.86 58.08
N ALA A 598 27.33 27.88 58.02
CA ALA A 598 27.20 29.12 58.79
C ALA A 598 25.92 29.91 58.46
N GLN A 599 25.24 29.63 57.34
CA GLN A 599 23.97 30.29 57.02
C GLN A 599 22.84 29.91 57.98
N CYS A 600 22.94 28.75 58.65
CA CYS A 600 21.92 28.25 59.56
C CYS A 600 22.47 27.86 60.94
N HIS A 601 23.78 27.66 61.06
CA HIS A 601 24.44 27.32 62.31
C HIS A 601 25.26 28.51 62.82
N GLU A 602 24.94 28.98 64.03
CA GLU A 602 25.69 30.05 64.70
C GLU A 602 27.04 29.51 65.19
N LEU A 603 28.10 29.73 64.40
CA LEU A 603 29.43 29.18 64.67
C LEU A 603 30.16 29.88 65.82
N THR A 604 29.67 31.06 66.25
CA THR A 604 30.25 31.82 67.36
C THR A 604 29.60 31.52 68.71
N ASP A 605 28.56 30.67 68.73
CA ASP A 605 27.85 30.31 69.96
C ASP A 605 28.74 29.50 70.92
N ALA A 606 28.68 29.85 72.21
CA ALA A 606 29.50 29.21 73.25
C ALA A 606 29.20 27.70 73.39
N ASN A 607 27.95 27.28 73.17
CA ASN A 607 27.61 25.85 73.17
C ASN A 607 28.10 25.16 71.90
N PHE A 608 28.14 25.84 70.75
CA PHE A 608 28.79 25.32 69.55
C PHE A 608 30.26 25.00 69.83
N GLY A 609 31.02 25.97 70.38
CA GLY A 609 32.43 25.77 70.75
C GLY A 609 32.63 24.61 71.74
N LYS A 610 31.81 24.55 72.80
CA LYS A 610 31.85 23.45 73.79
C LYS A 610 31.59 22.07 73.17
N ASN A 611 30.61 21.98 72.26
CA ASN A 611 30.26 20.71 71.61
C ASN A 611 31.28 20.26 70.56
N HIS A 612 32.12 21.17 70.05
CA HIS A 612 33.19 20.90 69.10
C HIS A 612 34.59 21.03 69.73
N LEU A 613 34.68 20.87 71.06
CA LEU A 613 35.93 20.82 71.82
C LEU A 613 36.82 22.07 71.69
N GLY A 614 36.21 23.22 71.38
CA GLY A 614 36.92 24.50 71.20
C GLY A 614 37.72 24.61 69.90
N ILE A 615 37.56 23.68 68.95
CA ILE A 615 38.24 23.72 67.65
C ILE A 615 37.65 24.85 66.80
N ASP A 616 38.51 25.70 66.21
CA ASP A 616 38.06 26.77 65.32
C ASP A 616 37.28 26.20 64.11
N PRO A 617 36.00 26.58 63.91
CA PRO A 617 35.19 26.12 62.79
C PRO A 617 35.83 26.37 61.41
N LYS A 618 36.73 27.35 61.28
CA LYS A 618 37.41 27.69 60.01
C LYS A 618 38.36 26.59 59.54
N ILE A 619 38.98 25.84 60.47
CA ILE A 619 39.90 24.74 60.14
C ILE A 619 39.19 23.39 60.08
N MET A 620 37.94 23.32 60.54
CA MET A 620 37.12 22.12 60.47
C MET A 620 36.56 21.92 59.07
N THR A 621 36.30 20.66 58.73
CA THR A 621 35.48 20.32 57.56
C THR A 621 34.25 19.59 58.07
N CYS A 622 33.14 20.31 58.31
CA CYS A 622 31.94 19.78 58.99
C CYS A 622 31.48 18.44 58.41
N GLN A 623 31.48 18.32 57.08
CA GLN A 623 31.04 17.13 56.37
C GLN A 623 31.93 15.90 56.56
N LYS A 624 33.13 16.01 57.16
CA LYS A 624 33.97 14.84 57.48
C LYS A 624 33.45 14.08 58.70
N CYS A 625 32.79 14.77 59.62
CA CYS A 625 32.23 14.20 60.84
C CYS A 625 30.71 14.05 60.74
N HIS A 626 30.04 15.00 60.09
CA HIS A 626 28.60 15.00 59.91
C HIS A 626 28.19 14.54 58.50
N ASP A 627 27.07 13.83 58.40
CA ASP A 627 26.34 13.65 57.16
C ASP A 627 25.35 14.84 57.01
N PRO A 628 25.56 15.73 56.03
CA PRO A 628 24.78 16.95 55.90
C PRO A 628 23.38 16.72 55.31
N HIS A 629 23.04 15.48 54.94
CA HIS A 629 21.76 15.13 54.30
C HIS A 629 20.89 14.28 55.21
N SER A 630 21.41 13.18 55.75
CA SER A 630 20.69 12.31 56.69
C SER A 630 21.60 11.41 57.50
N SER A 631 21.15 11.01 58.69
CA SER A 631 21.85 9.98 59.47
C SER A 631 20.90 9.18 60.34
N LYS A 632 21.34 7.98 60.72
CA LYS A 632 20.72 7.20 61.81
C LYS A 632 21.05 7.78 63.18
N ASP A 633 22.15 8.52 63.29
CA ASP A 633 22.54 9.19 64.52
C ASP A 633 21.76 10.50 64.69
N PRO A 634 21.17 10.78 65.87
CA PRO A 634 20.32 11.96 66.08
C PRO A 634 21.07 13.30 65.97
N LYS A 635 22.41 13.28 66.05
CA LYS A 635 23.34 14.42 65.90
C LYS A 635 24.01 14.45 64.52
N PHE A 636 23.51 13.65 63.58
CA PHE A 636 23.97 13.60 62.20
C PHE A 636 25.43 13.18 62.01
N PHE A 637 26.02 12.44 62.94
CA PHE A 637 27.33 11.85 62.68
C PHE A 637 27.28 10.85 61.53
N ARG A 638 28.37 10.72 60.79
CA ARG A 638 28.49 9.69 59.76
C ARG A 638 28.36 8.29 60.37
N GLN A 639 27.84 7.33 59.60
CA GLN A 639 27.64 5.95 60.06
C GLN A 639 28.93 5.26 60.54
N THR A 640 30.07 5.63 59.96
CA THR A 640 31.39 5.11 60.35
C THR A 640 32.14 6.19 61.09
N VAL A 641 32.21 6.05 62.41
CA VAL A 641 33.06 6.85 63.30
C VAL A 641 34.18 5.98 63.84
N HIS A 642 35.39 6.52 63.98
CA HIS A 642 36.48 5.81 64.62
C HIS A 642 36.30 5.81 66.15
N ALA A 643 36.81 4.79 66.82
CA ALA A 643 36.62 4.61 68.27
C ALA A 643 37.05 5.85 69.11
N PRO A 644 38.20 6.51 68.86
CA PRO A 644 38.54 7.75 69.58
C PRO A 644 37.53 8.90 69.39
N PHE A 645 36.87 9.00 68.23
CA PHE A 645 35.81 9.99 68.01
C PHE A 645 34.55 9.67 68.82
N ALA A 646 34.15 8.39 68.85
CA ALA A 646 33.04 7.95 69.69
C ALA A 646 33.31 8.16 71.19
N GLY A 647 34.57 8.02 71.62
CA GLY A 647 35.03 8.27 72.99
C GLY A 647 35.31 9.75 73.32
N ARG A 648 35.21 10.67 72.34
CA ARG A 648 35.58 12.10 72.47
C ARG A 648 37.04 12.34 72.87
N SER A 649 37.93 11.39 72.61
CA SER A 649 39.37 11.46 72.89
C SER A 649 40.16 11.97 71.69
N CYS A 650 39.78 13.14 71.14
CA CYS A 650 40.42 13.69 69.95
C CYS A 650 41.91 14.04 70.18
N ASN A 651 42.25 14.39 71.42
CA ASN A 651 43.55 14.89 71.86
C ASN A 651 44.66 13.82 71.77
N GLU A 652 44.28 12.54 71.70
CA GLU A 652 45.22 11.41 71.60
C GLU A 652 45.84 11.31 70.20
N CYS A 653 45.21 11.90 69.18
CA CYS A 653 45.67 11.83 67.78
C CYS A 653 45.70 13.19 67.07
N HIS A 654 45.09 14.23 67.65
CA HIS A 654 45.05 15.58 67.08
C HIS A 654 45.71 16.60 68.02
N THR A 655 46.67 17.34 67.48
CA THR A 655 47.30 18.48 68.16
C THR A 655 46.34 19.66 68.10
N VAL A 656 45.59 19.91 69.17
CA VAL A 656 44.75 21.10 69.30
C VAL A 656 45.62 22.19 69.94
N ALA A 657 46.24 23.05 69.13
CA ALA A 657 46.82 24.27 69.66
C ALA A 657 45.66 25.12 70.23
N LYS A 658 45.72 25.41 71.53
CA LYS A 658 44.73 26.25 72.22
C LYS A 658 44.83 27.70 71.78
#